data_AF-A0A257QWI3-F1
#
_entry.id   AF-A0A257QWI3-F1
#
_cell.length_a   1.000
_cell.length_b   1.000
_cell.length_c   1.000
_cell.angle_alpha   90.00
_cell.angle_beta   90.00
_cell.angle_gamma   90.00
#
_symmetry.space_group_name_H-M   'P 1'
#
loop_
_entity.id
_entity.type
_entity.pdbx_description
1 polymer ?
#
loop_
_entity_poly.entity_id
_entity_poly.type
_entity_poly.pdbx_seq_one_letter_code
_entity_poly.pdbx_strand_id
1 'polypeptide(L)'
;MMMSISEQYMQAEMAYIHASGLFLADWYVERHPELAKPGANPLGYFCQIGWRQGDLPNPYFDPSYYLAVNPDVARAGLNPLLHYVTHGDKEGRDPCAFFHVAWYRERYQVPLGENALKHFLDRRFTGQVSPVPMFDPVYYFENNQDVATAGSDPFEHFLVFGAAEARNPSAEFDMQFYIARYGAVLGGLNPLLHYLANRQGGAFAPARPEHEKLIPGAVRYATRASALFEAFRPVPAQAKRRAKLLAFYLPQFHQVLENDAWWGKGFTDWTNLARGLPRFAGHLQPRIPRDLGFYALDNPQTLRQQIEMAQGAGVSGFVFHFYWFNCQRLLETPLNILLADEQMEFPFCVSWANENWTRRWDGLEREVLLAQEYRESDDEALIACFAGLFADRRYIRIDGRPLLMIYRAALIPDAAARIATWRTLFEKNHSESPIIVMVQSIDDSDPTPYGLDGAVEFPPHKVTDHLKPINQRLDLFDPEFSAKVYEYEDVANASLAVAEPGYPLIKTIAPGWDNDPRREGKGLVLHGATPAKYQAWLEALVMQANKKPFYGEPLICVNAWNEWAEGAFLEPDVHFGAAFLNATNRAICGILPENKASLLLVGHDAQPHGAQMILLNLARHYKRVCGIDIHVLLLGPGSLVPEFQKTSNLALTSDKAEIARLIGRYAELGIRTAIVNSAASAWLVPALSEQGMAVTLLIHEMPNLLSEYNLHMQAKLGAKAARNVVFPAAYPCQRFCEALHIDLDSTTILPQGNYKGIKFSATLRAEVRAGLAIPVSAFLVIGVGFADIRKGFDLFIQIANYFIKSRDDVYFLWVGEIQPVLRAHLGTDIEAAQATGRFFRISFNDDVGKYYAASDVYALTSREDPYPTVAMEAIACGVPVIAFDKSGGTPDMLRKYAAGRVAEYGNIEDFRDQLSSVLFHETLEQNRPRLITLADKLFSPARYAQDLLYLAQPAWSAVSVCVINYNYAKYLQQRLSSVFAQSYPVAEVLFFDDGSDDESRTRAASIAAAEGRELRIMANLQNAGQIFAQWENAVAAASGAYIWIAEADDDCDPKFLSRVMEAILSADDVVIGFSDSQMIDGAGNLIAPHYQSHYREAGAFKLGNSGIWTAAAFARQCLSVQNLIYNVSAVVWRRDALLAALRRCGESLRDWKVAGDWRLYLELLTHEKGRVAYVAEALNRHRRHGGSATQSADVKRHVDEIRKMHEISAEKCHLDVAGRANQQNYLRDVQNLLSVSKTENTSSPRQSRGAKPVVARKPKV
;
A
#
# COMPACT_ATOMS: atom_id res chain seq x y z
N MET A 1 13.86 -12.41 -94.79
CA MET A 1 13.07 -13.43 -94.06
C MET A 1 12.18 -12.70 -93.08
N MET A 2 10.85 -12.81 -93.21
CA MET A 2 9.93 -12.32 -92.18
C MET A 2 9.97 -13.30 -91.01
N MET A 3 10.30 -12.82 -89.80
CA MET A 3 10.25 -13.63 -88.57
C MET A 3 8.80 -14.10 -88.33
N SER A 4 8.62 -15.29 -87.78
CA SER A 4 7.27 -15.78 -87.46
C SER A 4 6.64 -14.93 -86.36
N ILE A 5 5.30 -14.85 -86.31
CA ILE A 5 4.57 -14.11 -85.26
C ILE A 5 5.02 -14.58 -83.87
N SER A 6 5.26 -15.88 -83.67
CA SER A 6 5.77 -16.45 -82.41
C SER A 6 7.18 -15.97 -82.04
N GLU A 7 8.07 -15.78 -83.01
CA GLU A 7 9.43 -15.25 -82.77
C GLU A 7 9.39 -13.76 -82.42
N GLN A 8 8.48 -12.99 -83.04
CA GLN A 8 8.29 -11.58 -82.73
C GLN A 8 7.74 -11.37 -81.30
N TYR A 9 6.78 -12.19 -80.87
CA TYR A 9 6.28 -12.16 -79.48
C TYR A 9 7.36 -12.53 -78.47
N MET A 10 8.15 -13.58 -78.74
CA MET A 10 9.25 -14.00 -77.86
C MET A 10 10.34 -12.92 -77.74
N GLN A 11 10.70 -12.25 -78.85
CA GLN A 11 11.65 -11.13 -78.80
C GLN A 11 11.10 -9.93 -78.02
N ALA A 12 9.81 -9.62 -78.15
CA ALA A 12 9.17 -8.55 -77.39
C ALA A 12 9.13 -8.88 -75.88
N GLU A 13 8.76 -10.11 -75.50
CA GLU A 13 8.77 -10.59 -74.11
C GLU A 13 10.17 -10.48 -73.48
N MET A 14 11.18 -10.97 -74.18
CA MET A 14 12.57 -10.86 -73.74
C MET A 14 13.01 -9.40 -73.60
N ALA A 15 12.60 -8.52 -74.53
CA ALA A 15 12.94 -7.10 -74.44
C ALA A 15 12.31 -6.43 -73.20
N TYR A 16 11.05 -6.74 -72.87
CA TYR A 16 10.38 -6.22 -71.68
C TYR A 16 11.02 -6.72 -70.38
N ILE A 17 11.31 -8.02 -70.29
CA ILE A 17 11.95 -8.60 -69.11
C ILE A 17 13.38 -8.06 -68.96
N HIS A 18 14.14 -7.97 -70.06
CA HIS A 18 15.49 -7.42 -70.03
C HIS A 18 15.50 -5.95 -69.58
N ALA A 19 14.61 -5.12 -70.14
CA ALA A 19 14.49 -3.70 -69.79
C ALA A 19 14.05 -3.48 -68.33
N SER A 20 13.30 -4.42 -67.74
CA SER A 20 12.91 -4.34 -66.32
C SER A 20 14.08 -4.50 -65.34
N GLY A 21 15.17 -5.16 -65.78
CA GLY A 21 16.29 -5.51 -64.93
C GLY A 21 15.97 -6.53 -63.81
N LEU A 22 14.82 -7.21 -63.87
CA LEU A 22 14.44 -8.24 -62.89
C LEU A 22 14.98 -9.64 -63.24
N PHE A 23 15.54 -9.84 -64.43
CA PHE A 23 16.28 -11.06 -64.76
C PHE A 23 17.77 -10.84 -64.52
N LEU A 24 18.33 -11.51 -63.51
CA LEU A 24 19.73 -11.38 -63.13
C LEU A 24 20.56 -12.45 -63.85
N ALA A 25 21.08 -12.14 -65.03
CA ALA A 25 21.76 -13.11 -65.88
C ALA A 25 22.93 -13.84 -65.20
N ASP A 26 23.81 -13.11 -64.49
CA ASP A 26 24.96 -13.70 -63.82
C ASP A 26 24.54 -14.67 -62.71
N TRP A 27 23.54 -14.27 -61.92
CA TRP A 27 22.98 -15.07 -60.83
C TRP A 27 22.23 -16.32 -61.35
N TYR A 28 21.53 -16.18 -62.49
CA TYR A 28 20.83 -17.28 -63.15
C TYR A 28 21.81 -18.30 -63.71
N VAL A 29 22.88 -17.84 -64.37
CA VAL A 29 23.94 -18.72 -64.92
C VAL A 29 24.72 -19.44 -63.82
N GLU A 30 24.95 -18.80 -62.68
CA GLU A 30 25.58 -19.46 -61.51
C GLU A 30 24.81 -20.71 -61.06
N ARG A 31 23.47 -20.67 -61.14
CA ARG A 31 22.58 -21.79 -60.78
C ARG A 31 22.30 -22.76 -61.93
N HIS A 32 22.58 -22.33 -63.15
CA HIS A 32 22.45 -23.11 -64.39
C HIS A 32 23.77 -23.09 -65.18
N PRO A 33 24.84 -23.73 -64.68
CA PRO A 33 26.19 -23.63 -65.27
C PRO A 33 26.25 -24.10 -66.73
N GLU A 34 25.32 -24.96 -67.16
CA GLU A 34 25.16 -25.41 -68.54
C GLU A 34 24.90 -24.27 -69.54
N LEU A 35 24.36 -23.14 -69.05
CA LEU A 35 24.06 -21.93 -69.82
C LEU A 35 25.25 -20.95 -69.89
N ALA A 36 26.39 -21.25 -69.27
CA ALA A 36 27.59 -20.39 -69.28
C ALA A 36 28.40 -20.44 -70.59
N LYS A 37 27.95 -21.19 -71.61
CA LYS A 37 28.69 -21.39 -72.88
C LYS A 37 28.59 -20.16 -73.80
N PRO A 38 29.65 -19.81 -74.55
CA PRO A 38 29.61 -18.72 -75.53
C PRO A 38 28.49 -18.91 -76.56
N GLY A 39 27.58 -17.94 -76.68
CA GLY A 39 26.42 -17.98 -77.58
C GLY A 39 25.12 -18.52 -76.95
N ALA A 40 25.14 -19.00 -75.70
CA ALA A 40 23.93 -19.31 -74.96
C ALA A 40 23.13 -18.02 -74.64
N ASN A 41 21.82 -18.14 -74.58
CA ASN A 41 20.91 -17.04 -74.26
C ASN A 41 20.10 -17.39 -73.00
N PRO A 42 20.62 -17.11 -71.78
CA PRO A 42 19.98 -17.48 -70.53
C PRO A 42 18.57 -16.89 -70.37
N LEU A 43 18.36 -15.64 -70.79
CA LEU A 43 17.04 -15.02 -70.77
C LEU A 43 16.07 -15.70 -71.74
N GLY A 44 16.55 -16.07 -72.92
CA GLY A 44 15.77 -16.84 -73.90
C GLY A 44 15.38 -18.22 -73.35
N TYR A 45 16.31 -18.90 -72.68
CA TYR A 45 16.05 -20.17 -72.00
C TYR A 45 14.98 -20.01 -70.91
N PHE A 46 15.09 -18.99 -70.06
CA PHE A 46 14.11 -18.71 -69.02
C PHE A 46 12.70 -18.50 -69.60
N CYS A 47 12.54 -17.66 -70.63
CA CYS A 47 11.25 -17.36 -71.25
C CYS A 47 10.61 -18.59 -71.93
N GLN A 48 11.43 -19.48 -72.49
CA GLN A 48 10.97 -20.68 -73.19
C GLN A 48 10.70 -21.87 -72.27
N ILE A 49 11.56 -22.10 -71.28
CA ILE A 49 11.58 -23.34 -70.50
C ILE A 49 11.69 -23.05 -69.00
N GLY A 50 12.63 -22.18 -68.59
CA GLY A 50 13.02 -22.06 -67.18
C GLY A 50 11.88 -21.72 -66.22
N TRP A 51 11.04 -20.73 -66.52
CA TRP A 51 9.93 -20.39 -65.61
C TRP A 51 8.90 -21.52 -65.46
N ARG A 52 8.74 -22.38 -66.48
CA ARG A 52 7.84 -23.55 -66.43
C ARG A 52 8.40 -24.68 -65.58
N GLN A 53 9.72 -24.71 -65.40
CA GLN A 53 10.41 -25.62 -64.50
C GLN A 53 10.50 -25.08 -63.07
N GLY A 54 10.02 -23.84 -62.85
CA GLY A 54 10.10 -23.16 -61.57
C GLY A 54 11.44 -22.48 -61.32
N ASP A 55 12.29 -22.33 -62.35
CA ASP A 55 13.57 -21.66 -62.20
C ASP A 55 13.35 -20.21 -61.76
N LEU A 56 14.11 -19.76 -60.77
CA LEU A 56 14.01 -18.39 -60.27
C LEU A 56 14.78 -17.46 -61.23
N PRO A 57 14.22 -16.33 -61.71
CA PRO A 57 14.96 -15.36 -62.52
C PRO A 57 15.87 -14.43 -61.69
N ASN A 58 15.63 -14.37 -60.37
CA ASN A 58 16.38 -13.65 -59.35
C ASN A 58 16.02 -14.23 -57.96
N PRO A 59 16.74 -13.91 -56.86
CA PRO A 59 16.49 -14.52 -55.55
C PRO A 59 15.13 -14.20 -54.90
N TYR A 60 14.39 -13.22 -55.42
CA TYR A 60 13.18 -12.66 -54.80
C TYR A 60 11.96 -12.68 -55.73
N PHE A 61 12.00 -13.50 -56.79
CA PHE A 61 10.85 -13.79 -57.64
C PHE A 61 10.74 -15.30 -57.82
N ASP A 62 9.63 -15.88 -57.37
CA ASP A 62 9.37 -17.30 -57.47
C ASP A 62 8.19 -17.55 -58.42
N PRO A 63 8.45 -18.04 -59.65
CA PRO A 63 7.40 -18.35 -60.62
C PRO A 63 6.34 -19.32 -60.08
N SER A 64 6.75 -20.31 -59.29
CA SER A 64 5.84 -21.34 -58.75
C SER A 64 4.92 -20.74 -57.70
N TYR A 65 5.47 -19.97 -56.76
CA TYR A 65 4.69 -19.21 -55.79
C TYR A 65 3.73 -18.24 -56.49
N TYR A 66 4.25 -17.43 -57.43
CA TYR A 66 3.48 -16.39 -58.07
C TYR A 66 2.30 -16.95 -58.87
N LEU A 67 2.46 -18.08 -59.54
CA LEU A 67 1.36 -18.75 -60.25
C LEU A 67 0.36 -19.41 -59.28
N ALA A 68 0.84 -19.96 -58.15
CA ALA A 68 -0.03 -20.56 -57.14
C ALA A 68 -0.95 -19.52 -56.46
N VAL A 69 -0.42 -18.34 -56.14
CA VAL A 69 -1.20 -17.26 -55.51
C VAL A 69 -2.00 -16.42 -56.52
N ASN A 70 -1.70 -16.53 -57.82
CA ASN A 70 -2.40 -15.82 -58.90
C ASN A 70 -2.99 -16.80 -59.94
N PRO A 71 -4.12 -17.49 -59.64
CA PRO A 71 -4.71 -18.49 -60.54
C PRO A 71 -5.19 -17.93 -61.89
N ASP A 72 -5.46 -16.62 -61.96
CA ASP A 72 -5.79 -15.89 -63.19
C ASP A 72 -4.61 -15.88 -64.16
N VAL A 73 -3.39 -15.62 -63.66
CA VAL A 73 -2.15 -15.64 -64.45
C VAL A 73 -1.81 -17.06 -64.88
N ALA A 74 -1.96 -18.04 -63.97
CA ALA A 74 -1.74 -19.45 -64.27
C ALA A 74 -2.67 -19.96 -65.39
N ARG A 75 -3.96 -19.60 -65.34
CA ARG A 75 -4.93 -20.00 -66.38
C ARG A 75 -4.63 -19.34 -67.72
N ALA A 76 -4.11 -18.11 -67.72
CA ALA A 76 -3.74 -17.40 -68.93
C ALA A 76 -2.47 -17.96 -69.60
N GLY A 77 -1.70 -18.80 -68.90
CA GLY A 77 -0.47 -19.39 -69.42
C GLY A 77 0.65 -18.38 -69.73
N LEU A 78 0.56 -17.19 -69.15
CA LEU A 78 1.51 -16.10 -69.33
C LEU A 78 2.79 -16.36 -68.55
N ASN A 79 3.93 -15.87 -69.06
CA ASN A 79 5.16 -15.84 -68.29
C ASN A 79 4.94 -15.00 -67.01
N PRO A 80 5.10 -15.57 -65.81
CA PRO A 80 4.77 -14.90 -64.55
C PRO A 80 5.64 -13.65 -64.31
N LEU A 81 6.91 -13.67 -64.73
CA LEU A 81 7.80 -12.51 -64.60
C LEU A 81 7.36 -11.39 -65.55
N LEU A 82 7.00 -11.71 -66.80
CA LEU A 82 6.46 -10.72 -67.73
C LEU A 82 5.18 -10.08 -67.17
N HIS A 83 4.28 -10.90 -66.62
CA HIS A 83 3.05 -10.40 -65.99
C HIS A 83 3.36 -9.49 -64.80
N TYR A 84 4.28 -9.87 -63.92
CA TYR A 84 4.67 -9.05 -62.77
C TYR A 84 5.25 -7.69 -63.17
N VAL A 85 6.16 -7.67 -64.15
CA VAL A 85 6.78 -6.45 -64.68
C VAL A 85 5.75 -5.50 -65.27
N THR A 86 4.77 -6.04 -66.01
CA THR A 86 3.81 -5.23 -66.77
C THR A 86 2.62 -4.76 -65.92
N HIS A 87 2.16 -5.62 -65.00
CA HIS A 87 0.93 -5.44 -64.23
C HIS A 87 1.11 -5.72 -62.72
N GLY A 88 1.70 -6.87 -62.35
CA GLY A 88 1.65 -7.38 -60.98
C GLY A 88 2.22 -6.44 -59.90
N ASP A 89 3.34 -5.78 -60.17
CA ASP A 89 3.94 -4.80 -59.24
C ASP A 89 3.03 -3.59 -58.99
N LYS A 90 2.29 -3.12 -60.02
CA LYS A 90 1.33 -2.02 -59.90
C LYS A 90 0.06 -2.44 -59.18
N GLU A 91 -0.30 -3.70 -59.30
CA GLU A 91 -1.43 -4.31 -58.61
C GLU A 91 -1.09 -4.71 -57.16
N GLY A 92 0.17 -4.55 -56.74
CA GLY A 92 0.63 -4.90 -55.40
C GLY A 92 0.71 -6.41 -55.14
N ARG A 93 0.83 -7.24 -56.18
CA ARG A 93 0.95 -8.70 -56.06
C ARG A 93 2.35 -9.08 -55.58
N ASP A 94 2.46 -9.92 -54.56
CA ASP A 94 3.77 -10.31 -54.01
C ASP A 94 4.53 -11.29 -54.95
N PRO A 95 5.81 -11.04 -55.29
CA PRO A 95 6.59 -11.87 -56.21
C PRO A 95 7.12 -13.17 -55.58
N CYS A 96 7.17 -13.26 -54.26
CA CYS A 96 7.50 -14.47 -53.49
C CYS A 96 6.90 -14.38 -52.07
N ALA A 97 6.97 -15.45 -51.29
CA ALA A 97 6.42 -15.51 -49.92
C ALA A 97 7.09 -14.55 -48.91
N PHE A 98 8.22 -13.94 -49.29
CA PHE A 98 9.06 -13.11 -48.42
C PHE A 98 9.45 -11.79 -49.08
N PHE A 99 8.59 -11.27 -49.96
CA PHE A 99 8.67 -9.89 -50.46
C PHE A 99 7.26 -9.29 -50.51
N HIS A 100 6.99 -8.28 -49.68
CA HIS A 100 5.66 -7.67 -49.60
C HIS A 100 5.60 -6.33 -50.34
N VAL A 101 5.04 -6.31 -51.55
CA VAL A 101 5.08 -5.16 -52.47
C VAL A 101 4.37 -3.95 -51.88
N ALA A 102 3.14 -4.12 -51.40
CA ALA A 102 2.35 -3.01 -50.86
C ALA A 102 3.06 -2.32 -49.68
N TRP A 103 3.56 -3.12 -48.74
CA TRP A 103 4.31 -2.63 -47.59
C TRP A 103 5.64 -1.97 -48.00
N TYR A 104 6.39 -2.59 -48.93
CA TYR A 104 7.68 -2.08 -49.39
C TYR A 104 7.53 -0.70 -50.04
N ARG A 105 6.54 -0.53 -50.92
CA ARG A 105 6.26 0.74 -51.59
C ARG A 105 5.91 1.84 -50.60
N GLU A 106 5.09 1.53 -49.60
CA GLU A 106 4.71 2.46 -48.54
C GLU A 106 5.92 2.85 -47.68
N ARG A 107 6.69 1.86 -47.21
CA ARG A 107 7.82 2.05 -46.29
C ARG A 107 8.95 2.89 -46.89
N TYR A 108 9.25 2.69 -48.17
CA TYR A 108 10.37 3.32 -48.88
C TYR A 108 9.93 4.38 -49.90
N GLN A 109 8.62 4.70 -49.95
CA GLN A 109 8.04 5.72 -50.83
C GLN A 109 8.43 5.55 -52.30
N VAL A 110 8.37 4.31 -52.81
CA VAL A 110 8.77 3.99 -54.18
C VAL A 110 7.79 4.62 -55.20
N PRO A 111 8.24 5.44 -56.15
CA PRO A 111 7.38 6.07 -57.15
C PRO A 111 6.57 5.06 -57.97
N LEU A 112 5.36 5.44 -58.43
CA LEU A 112 4.49 4.57 -59.24
C LEU A 112 5.11 4.13 -60.59
N GLY A 113 6.10 4.87 -61.09
CA GLY A 113 6.82 4.55 -62.32
C GLY A 113 8.02 3.60 -62.13
N GLU A 114 8.43 3.33 -60.88
CA GLU A 114 9.56 2.46 -60.55
C GLU A 114 9.04 1.12 -60.02
N ASN A 115 9.66 0.01 -60.42
CA ASN A 115 9.27 -1.32 -59.96
C ASN A 115 9.82 -1.57 -58.54
N ALA A 116 8.97 -2.01 -57.60
CA ALA A 116 9.35 -2.14 -56.20
C ALA A 116 10.43 -3.22 -55.98
N LEU A 117 10.30 -4.35 -56.69
CA LEU A 117 11.29 -5.43 -56.62
C LEU A 117 12.62 -4.98 -57.23
N LYS A 118 12.62 -4.23 -58.33
CA LYS A 118 13.84 -3.69 -58.93
C LYS A 118 14.53 -2.71 -57.98
N HIS A 119 13.75 -1.81 -57.38
CA HIS A 119 14.25 -0.84 -56.39
C HIS A 119 14.94 -1.55 -55.21
N PHE A 120 14.38 -2.68 -54.75
CA PHE A 120 14.99 -3.51 -53.72
C PHE A 120 16.25 -4.22 -54.21
N LEU A 121 16.20 -4.89 -55.36
CA LEU A 121 17.34 -5.65 -55.89
C LEU A 121 18.59 -4.79 -56.06
N ASP A 122 18.43 -3.52 -56.46
CA ASP A 122 19.53 -2.56 -56.61
C ASP A 122 20.16 -2.13 -55.27
N ARG A 123 19.43 -2.28 -54.16
CA ARG A 123 19.81 -1.76 -52.84
C ARG A 123 19.96 -2.86 -51.79
N ARG A 124 19.70 -4.13 -52.11
CA ARG A 124 19.66 -5.24 -51.13
C ARG A 124 20.96 -5.42 -50.34
N PHE A 125 22.10 -5.04 -50.90
CA PHE A 125 23.41 -5.10 -50.23
C PHE A 125 23.74 -3.85 -49.39
N THR A 126 22.90 -2.81 -49.40
CA THR A 126 23.20 -1.53 -48.72
C THR A 126 22.94 -1.54 -47.22
N GLY A 127 22.16 -2.51 -46.73
CA GLY A 127 21.66 -2.53 -45.35
C GLY A 127 20.58 -1.47 -45.06
N GLN A 128 20.04 -0.79 -46.08
CA GLN A 128 19.05 0.28 -45.90
C GLN A 128 17.62 -0.13 -46.28
N VAL A 129 17.46 -1.25 -46.99
CA VAL A 129 16.17 -1.74 -47.47
C VAL A 129 15.90 -3.16 -47.02
N SER A 130 14.66 -3.44 -46.65
CA SER A 130 14.18 -4.75 -46.20
C SER A 130 13.01 -5.19 -47.08
N PRO A 131 12.91 -6.47 -47.47
CA PRO A 131 11.82 -6.95 -48.32
C PRO A 131 10.52 -7.25 -47.54
N VAL A 132 10.61 -7.32 -46.20
CA VAL A 132 9.48 -7.65 -45.31
C VAL A 132 9.50 -6.79 -44.02
N PRO A 133 8.35 -6.55 -43.39
CA PRO A 133 8.33 -6.01 -42.04
C PRO A 133 8.99 -6.98 -41.04
N MET A 134 9.46 -6.47 -39.90
CA MET A 134 10.12 -7.24 -38.81
C MET A 134 11.51 -7.81 -39.13
N PHE A 135 12.05 -7.55 -40.32
CA PHE A 135 13.48 -7.70 -40.59
C PHE A 135 14.11 -6.30 -40.71
N ASP A 136 15.11 -6.02 -39.88
CA ASP A 136 15.84 -4.77 -39.86
C ASP A 136 17.30 -5.03 -40.29
N PRO A 137 17.68 -4.65 -41.52
CA PRO A 137 19.02 -4.89 -42.04
C PRO A 137 20.12 -4.13 -41.30
N VAL A 138 19.82 -2.96 -40.71
CA VAL A 138 20.80 -2.18 -39.92
C VAL A 138 21.09 -2.94 -38.62
N TYR A 139 20.04 -3.30 -37.89
CA TYR A 139 20.16 -4.13 -36.69
C TYR A 139 20.87 -5.45 -36.99
N TYR A 140 20.51 -6.11 -38.11
CA TYR A 140 21.08 -7.39 -38.47
C TYR A 140 22.58 -7.28 -38.74
N PHE A 141 23.06 -6.25 -39.43
CA PHE A 141 24.49 -6.03 -39.62
C PHE A 141 25.23 -5.64 -38.34
N GLU A 142 24.65 -4.76 -37.52
CA GLU A 142 25.25 -4.35 -36.24
C GLU A 142 25.53 -5.56 -35.33
N ASN A 143 24.61 -6.53 -35.31
CA ASN A 143 24.70 -7.72 -34.47
C ASN A 143 25.41 -8.90 -35.15
N ASN A 144 25.70 -8.81 -36.46
CA ASN A 144 26.32 -9.89 -37.26
C ASN A 144 27.44 -9.32 -38.14
N GLN A 145 28.56 -8.95 -37.49
CA GLN A 145 29.70 -8.30 -38.15
C GLN A 145 30.36 -9.16 -39.23
N ASP A 146 30.27 -10.48 -39.12
CA ASP A 146 30.71 -11.45 -40.13
C ASP A 146 29.96 -11.27 -41.46
N VAL A 147 28.64 -11.05 -41.39
CA VAL A 147 27.79 -10.82 -42.56
C VAL A 147 28.04 -9.45 -43.16
N ALA A 148 28.21 -8.43 -42.32
CA ALA A 148 28.51 -7.07 -42.75
C ALA A 148 29.86 -6.99 -43.48
N THR A 149 30.89 -7.67 -42.97
CA THR A 149 32.23 -7.69 -43.58
C THR A 149 32.23 -8.43 -44.92
N ALA A 150 31.40 -9.47 -45.07
CA ALA A 150 31.27 -10.22 -46.31
C ALA A 150 30.51 -9.47 -47.43
N GLY A 151 29.87 -8.33 -47.13
CA GLY A 151 29.07 -7.58 -48.10
C GLY A 151 27.89 -8.37 -48.68
N SER A 152 27.40 -9.36 -47.93
CA SER A 152 26.32 -10.26 -48.35
C SER A 152 24.96 -9.59 -48.24
N ASP A 153 23.96 -10.11 -48.97
CA ASP A 153 22.57 -9.71 -48.77
C ASP A 153 22.13 -10.17 -47.37
N PRO A 154 21.78 -9.24 -46.45
CA PRO A 154 21.51 -9.58 -45.06
C PRO A 154 20.26 -10.44 -44.90
N PHE A 155 19.24 -10.24 -45.74
CA PHE A 155 17.99 -10.99 -45.64
C PHE A 155 18.14 -12.38 -46.26
N GLU A 156 18.82 -12.48 -47.40
CA GLU A 156 19.16 -13.79 -47.99
C GLU A 156 20.01 -14.62 -47.01
N HIS A 157 21.02 -14.00 -46.39
CA HIS A 157 21.82 -14.66 -45.36
C HIS A 157 20.97 -15.13 -44.18
N PHE A 158 20.04 -14.30 -43.68
CA PHE A 158 19.15 -14.69 -42.60
C PHE A 158 18.28 -15.90 -42.97
N LEU A 159 17.71 -15.93 -44.18
CA LEU A 159 16.88 -17.04 -44.64
C LEU A 159 17.67 -18.35 -44.76
N VAL A 160 18.91 -18.30 -45.26
CA VAL A 160 19.72 -19.49 -45.54
C VAL A 160 20.43 -20.01 -44.29
N PHE A 161 20.99 -19.12 -43.47
CA PHE A 161 21.84 -19.48 -42.32
C PHE A 161 21.31 -18.92 -41.00
N GLY A 162 20.95 -17.63 -40.98
CA GLY A 162 20.68 -16.91 -39.73
C GLY A 162 19.54 -17.49 -38.91
N ALA A 163 18.47 -17.98 -39.55
CA ALA A 163 17.36 -18.61 -38.87
C ALA A 163 17.75 -19.94 -38.20
N ALA A 164 18.58 -20.76 -38.86
CA ALA A 164 19.08 -22.01 -38.30
C ALA A 164 20.06 -21.77 -37.13
N GLU A 165 20.79 -20.65 -37.19
CA GLU A 165 21.70 -20.19 -36.13
C GLU A 165 21.00 -19.39 -35.02
N ALA A 166 19.67 -19.27 -35.07
CA ALA A 166 18.85 -18.49 -34.14
C ALA A 166 19.29 -17.01 -33.99
N ARG A 167 19.79 -16.39 -35.07
CA ARG A 167 20.14 -14.95 -35.11
C ARG A 167 18.88 -14.10 -35.22
N ASN A 168 18.73 -13.08 -34.36
CA ASN A 168 17.53 -12.25 -34.36
C ASN A 168 17.43 -11.38 -35.64
N PRO A 169 16.27 -11.34 -36.32
CA PRO A 169 16.09 -10.57 -37.55
C PRO A 169 15.84 -9.06 -37.31
N SER A 170 15.45 -8.67 -36.10
CA SER A 170 15.26 -7.28 -35.66
C SER A 170 15.28 -7.22 -34.12
N ALA A 171 15.36 -6.01 -33.56
CA ALA A 171 15.29 -5.81 -32.10
C ALA A 171 13.95 -6.26 -31.48
N GLU A 172 12.89 -6.33 -32.29
CA GLU A 172 11.53 -6.65 -31.86
C GLU A 172 11.18 -8.14 -32.01
N PHE A 173 12.13 -8.97 -32.47
CA PHE A 173 11.93 -10.39 -32.72
C PHE A 173 12.99 -11.24 -32.01
N ASP A 174 12.55 -12.09 -31.08
CA ASP A 174 13.42 -12.98 -30.30
C ASP A 174 13.30 -14.41 -30.85
N MET A 175 14.31 -14.83 -31.61
CA MET A 175 14.37 -16.15 -32.23
C MET A 175 14.36 -17.28 -31.22
N GLN A 176 15.06 -17.12 -30.09
CA GLN A 176 15.15 -18.17 -29.07
C GLN A 176 13.81 -18.34 -28.37
N PHE A 177 13.16 -17.24 -28.00
CA PHE A 177 11.80 -17.26 -27.46
C PHE A 177 10.82 -17.90 -28.43
N TYR A 178 10.85 -17.47 -29.70
CA TYR A 178 9.86 -17.90 -30.69
C TYR A 178 9.98 -19.41 -30.99
N ILE A 179 11.21 -19.92 -31.13
CA ILE A 179 11.49 -21.35 -31.30
C ILE A 179 11.07 -22.12 -30.04
N ALA A 180 11.42 -21.65 -28.85
CA ALA A 180 11.08 -22.33 -27.61
C ALA A 180 9.57 -22.45 -27.38
N ARG A 181 8.81 -21.39 -27.71
CA ARG A 181 7.36 -21.35 -27.47
C ARG A 181 6.55 -22.04 -28.57
N TYR A 182 6.93 -21.86 -29.83
CA TYR A 182 6.12 -22.29 -30.98
C TYR A 182 6.78 -23.39 -31.81
N GLY A 183 7.95 -23.90 -31.40
CA GLY A 183 8.73 -24.87 -32.15
C GLY A 183 7.97 -26.13 -32.56
N ALA A 184 7.04 -26.61 -31.72
CA ALA A 184 6.18 -27.75 -32.03
C ALA A 184 5.20 -27.46 -33.20
N VAL A 185 4.84 -26.19 -33.43
CA VAL A 185 3.88 -25.75 -34.45
C VAL A 185 4.59 -25.30 -35.74
N LEU A 186 5.87 -24.91 -35.66
CA LEU A 186 6.64 -24.43 -36.81
C LEU A 186 6.75 -25.44 -37.95
N GLY A 187 6.78 -26.75 -37.66
CA GLY A 187 6.84 -27.79 -38.70
C GLY A 187 8.04 -27.68 -39.65
N GLY A 188 9.15 -27.06 -39.22
CA GLY A 188 10.34 -26.79 -40.05
C GLY A 188 10.30 -25.48 -40.85
N LEU A 189 9.25 -24.67 -40.72
CA LEU A 189 9.17 -23.34 -41.32
C LEU A 189 10.14 -22.36 -40.64
N ASN A 190 10.63 -21.37 -41.40
CA ASN A 190 11.41 -20.27 -40.86
C ASN A 190 10.58 -19.46 -39.84
N PRO A 191 11.05 -19.24 -38.59
CA PRO A 191 10.28 -18.58 -37.54
C PRO A 191 9.75 -17.18 -37.90
N LEU A 192 10.55 -16.37 -38.61
CA LEU A 192 10.13 -15.04 -39.05
C LEU A 192 9.01 -15.13 -40.09
N LEU A 193 9.16 -16.02 -41.08
CA LEU A 193 8.14 -16.22 -42.12
C LEU A 193 6.84 -16.79 -41.53
N HIS A 194 6.96 -17.72 -40.58
CA HIS A 194 5.82 -18.24 -39.84
C HIS A 194 5.07 -17.14 -39.08
N TYR A 195 5.79 -16.26 -38.37
CA TYR A 195 5.18 -15.12 -37.71
C TYR A 195 4.47 -14.18 -38.70
N LEU A 196 5.15 -13.80 -39.79
CA LEU A 196 4.60 -12.88 -40.78
C LEU A 196 3.34 -13.41 -41.45
N ALA A 197 3.27 -14.72 -41.71
CA ALA A 197 2.07 -15.37 -42.25
C ALA A 197 0.88 -15.36 -41.27
N ASN A 198 1.13 -15.34 -39.96
CA ASN A 198 0.10 -15.49 -38.92
C ASN A 198 -0.14 -14.22 -38.06
N ARG A 199 0.56 -13.12 -38.33
CA ARG A 199 0.56 -11.90 -37.50
C ARG A 199 -0.81 -11.24 -37.31
N GLN A 200 -1.76 -11.45 -38.21
CA GLN A 200 -3.09 -10.82 -38.15
C GLN A 200 -4.02 -11.48 -37.11
N GLY A 201 -3.67 -12.65 -36.58
CA GLY A 201 -4.52 -13.41 -35.64
C GLY A 201 -4.21 -13.23 -34.16
N GLY A 202 -3.12 -12.51 -33.80
CA GLY A 202 -2.71 -12.28 -32.40
C GLY A 202 -2.23 -13.52 -31.61
N ALA A 203 -2.27 -14.71 -32.22
CA ALA A 203 -1.96 -15.98 -31.56
C ALA A 203 -0.45 -16.23 -31.34
N PHE A 204 0.42 -15.53 -32.06
CA PHE A 204 1.86 -15.69 -31.98
C PHE A 204 2.51 -14.34 -31.68
N ALA A 205 3.29 -14.26 -30.61
CA ALA A 205 4.08 -13.07 -30.25
C ALA A 205 5.50 -13.17 -30.82
N PRO A 206 6.05 -12.10 -31.44
CA PRO A 206 7.39 -12.12 -32.06
C PRO A 206 8.54 -12.12 -31.03
N ALA A 207 8.25 -11.64 -29.83
CA ALA A 207 9.13 -11.64 -28.67
C ALA A 207 8.29 -11.88 -27.41
N ARG A 208 8.96 -12.14 -26.28
CA ARG A 208 8.29 -12.37 -25.00
C ARG A 208 7.45 -11.13 -24.60
N PRO A 209 6.14 -11.27 -24.32
CA PRO A 209 5.33 -10.15 -23.87
C PRO A 209 5.81 -9.59 -22.52
N GLU A 210 5.91 -8.26 -22.39
CA GLU A 210 6.47 -7.58 -21.19
C GLU A 210 5.72 -7.89 -19.88
N HIS A 211 4.48 -8.38 -19.97
CA HIS A 211 3.63 -8.71 -18.82
C HIS A 211 3.81 -10.15 -18.30
N GLU A 212 4.60 -10.99 -18.98
CA GLU A 212 4.81 -12.38 -18.58
C GLU A 212 5.71 -12.44 -17.34
N LYS A 213 5.16 -12.93 -16.22
CA LYS A 213 5.82 -12.95 -14.91
C LYS A 213 6.93 -14.01 -14.89
N LEU A 214 8.07 -13.69 -14.28
CA LEU A 214 9.22 -14.60 -14.19
C LEU A 214 9.40 -15.13 -12.76
N ILE A 215 10.01 -16.33 -12.63
CA ILE A 215 10.35 -16.93 -11.32
C ILE A 215 11.13 -15.95 -10.43
N PRO A 216 12.20 -15.24 -10.88
CA PRO A 216 12.86 -14.23 -10.04
C PRO A 216 11.93 -13.09 -9.58
N GLY A 217 10.95 -12.71 -10.40
CA GLY A 217 9.94 -11.73 -10.03
C GLY A 217 8.98 -12.25 -8.97
N ALA A 218 8.53 -13.50 -9.10
CA ALA A 218 7.68 -14.18 -8.13
C ALA A 218 8.40 -14.41 -6.79
N VAL A 219 9.67 -14.81 -6.81
CA VAL A 219 10.51 -14.92 -5.61
C VAL A 219 10.66 -13.56 -4.92
N ARG A 220 10.95 -12.49 -5.67
CA ARG A 220 11.01 -11.12 -5.11
C ARG A 220 9.68 -10.68 -4.50
N TYR A 221 8.55 -11.11 -5.07
CA TYR A 221 7.23 -10.80 -4.53
C TYR A 221 6.99 -11.54 -3.21
N ALA A 222 7.24 -12.85 -3.16
CA ALA A 222 7.04 -13.67 -1.97
C ALA A 222 7.99 -13.30 -0.80
N THR A 223 9.18 -12.78 -1.10
CA THR A 223 10.21 -12.45 -0.09
C THR A 223 10.22 -10.99 0.36
N ARG A 224 9.28 -10.16 -0.11
CA ARG A 224 9.08 -8.77 0.34
C ARG A 224 7.84 -8.65 1.23
N ALA A 225 7.88 -7.69 2.14
CA ALA A 225 6.71 -7.28 2.91
C ALA A 225 5.58 -6.88 1.96
N SER A 226 4.43 -7.52 2.12
CA SER A 226 3.20 -7.24 1.37
C SER A 226 2.50 -5.98 1.89
N ALA A 227 1.51 -5.49 1.14
CA ALA A 227 0.61 -4.45 1.64
C ALA A 227 -0.26 -4.92 2.83
N LEU A 228 -0.33 -6.22 3.08
CA LEU A 228 -1.05 -6.84 4.20
C LEU A 228 -0.12 -7.16 5.39
N PHE A 229 1.12 -6.68 5.34
CA PHE A 229 2.09 -6.92 6.39
C PHE A 229 1.69 -6.20 7.69
N GLU A 230 1.74 -6.92 8.81
CA GLU A 230 1.54 -6.34 10.14
C GLU A 230 2.72 -6.66 11.07
N ALA A 231 3.09 -5.71 11.94
CA ALA A 231 3.92 -5.99 13.11
C ALA A 231 3.08 -6.71 14.19
N PHE A 232 3.69 -7.52 15.05
CA PHE A 232 2.97 -8.26 16.08
C PHE A 232 2.35 -7.32 17.12
N ARG A 233 1.06 -7.53 17.43
CA ARG A 233 0.30 -6.74 18.42
C ARG A 233 -0.33 -7.70 19.44
N PRO A 234 0.39 -8.01 20.54
CA PRO A 234 -0.11 -8.96 21.53
C PRO A 234 -1.35 -8.41 22.24
N VAL A 235 -2.30 -9.29 22.57
CA VAL A 235 -3.42 -8.94 23.44
C VAL A 235 -2.96 -8.76 24.89
N PRO A 236 -3.59 -7.83 25.63
CA PRO A 236 -3.48 -7.84 27.08
C PRO A 236 -3.91 -9.21 27.62
N ALA A 237 -3.16 -9.75 28.59
CA ALA A 237 -3.43 -11.07 29.17
C ALA A 237 -4.85 -11.22 29.76
N GLN A 238 -5.51 -10.11 30.08
CA GLN A 238 -6.85 -10.05 30.66
C GLN A 238 -7.98 -10.00 29.61
N ALA A 239 -7.67 -9.99 28.31
CA ALA A 239 -8.66 -9.92 27.25
C ALA A 239 -9.61 -11.13 27.29
N LYS A 240 -10.92 -10.88 27.24
CA LYS A 240 -11.93 -11.94 27.25
C LYS A 240 -11.89 -12.70 25.92
N ARG A 241 -11.59 -14.00 25.98
CA ARG A 241 -11.61 -14.90 24.82
C ARG A 241 -13.05 -15.39 24.56
N ARG A 242 -13.45 -15.39 23.29
CA ARG A 242 -14.77 -15.84 22.80
C ARG A 242 -14.82 -17.36 22.59
N ALA A 243 -13.68 -17.99 22.38
CA ALA A 243 -13.52 -19.44 22.24
C ALA A 243 -12.11 -19.85 22.70
N LYS A 244 -11.95 -21.12 23.08
CA LYS A 244 -10.65 -21.74 23.36
C LYS A 244 -10.07 -22.22 22.03
N LEU A 245 -8.95 -21.63 21.61
CA LEU A 245 -8.26 -21.99 20.37
C LEU A 245 -7.02 -22.82 20.68
N LEU A 246 -6.94 -24.04 20.14
CA LEU A 246 -5.75 -24.88 20.24
C LEU A 246 -5.03 -24.93 18.90
N ALA A 247 -3.70 -25.01 18.91
CA ALA A 247 -2.91 -25.14 17.68
C ALA A 247 -2.14 -26.46 17.68
N PHE A 248 -2.25 -27.25 16.61
CA PHE A 248 -1.37 -28.40 16.43
C PHE A 248 0.08 -27.95 16.32
N TYR A 249 0.98 -28.75 16.89
CA TYR A 249 2.38 -28.41 17.03
C TYR A 249 3.25 -29.52 16.48
N LEU A 250 4.03 -29.21 15.44
CA LEU A 250 4.92 -30.16 14.76
C LEU A 250 6.29 -30.16 15.47
N PRO A 251 6.72 -31.31 16.03
CA PRO A 251 7.99 -31.37 16.76
C PRO A 251 9.23 -31.53 15.85
N GLN A 252 9.08 -31.74 14.53
CA GLN A 252 10.15 -32.18 13.61
C GLN A 252 11.18 -31.10 13.20
N PHE A 253 11.34 -30.03 13.99
CA PHE A 253 12.36 -29.00 13.79
C PHE A 253 13.55 -29.16 14.74
N HIS A 254 13.94 -30.40 15.02
CA HIS A 254 15.18 -30.75 15.73
C HIS A 254 15.72 -32.08 15.18
N GLN A 255 17.01 -32.33 15.37
CA GLN A 255 17.66 -33.54 14.89
C GLN A 255 17.38 -34.71 15.84
N VAL A 256 17.17 -35.89 15.27
CA VAL A 256 17.14 -37.18 15.98
C VAL A 256 17.94 -38.21 15.19
N LEU A 257 18.49 -39.20 15.88
CA LEU A 257 19.41 -40.17 15.29
C LEU A 257 18.75 -40.96 14.14
N GLU A 258 17.48 -41.28 14.30
CA GLU A 258 16.67 -42.01 13.34
C GLU A 258 16.51 -41.22 12.04
N ASN A 259 16.11 -39.94 12.13
CA ASN A 259 15.94 -39.07 10.97
C ASN A 259 17.26 -38.86 10.21
N ASP A 260 18.36 -38.67 10.94
CA ASP A 260 19.69 -38.54 10.36
C ASP A 260 20.13 -39.81 9.60
N ALA A 261 19.79 -40.99 10.13
CA ALA A 261 20.06 -42.26 9.47
C ALA A 261 19.19 -42.47 8.22
N TRP A 262 17.95 -41.97 8.22
CA TRP A 262 16.98 -42.22 7.15
C TRP A 262 17.05 -41.22 6.00
N TRP A 263 17.28 -39.93 6.27
CA TRP A 263 17.28 -38.84 5.26
C TRP A 263 18.59 -38.06 5.15
N GLY A 264 19.58 -38.38 6.00
CA GLY A 264 20.91 -37.77 5.98
C GLY A 264 21.15 -36.84 7.17
N LYS A 265 22.42 -36.67 7.51
CA LYS A 265 22.88 -35.93 8.69
C LYS A 265 22.33 -34.50 8.71
N GLY A 266 21.69 -34.14 9.83
CA GLY A 266 21.14 -32.81 10.07
C GLY A 266 19.73 -32.59 9.54
N PHE A 267 18.99 -33.65 9.22
CA PHE A 267 17.64 -33.52 8.64
C PHE A 267 16.66 -32.91 9.64
N THR A 268 15.93 -31.88 9.19
CA THR A 268 14.75 -31.31 9.85
C THR A 268 13.75 -30.90 8.78
N ASP A 269 12.51 -30.55 9.14
CA ASP A 269 11.53 -30.14 8.11
C ASP A 269 11.94 -28.83 7.38
N TRP A 270 12.89 -28.05 7.92
CA TRP A 270 13.53 -26.95 7.21
C TRP A 270 14.24 -27.38 5.91
N THR A 271 14.76 -28.61 5.87
CA THR A 271 15.42 -29.18 4.69
C THR A 271 14.46 -29.30 3.51
N ASN A 272 13.16 -29.54 3.78
CA ASN A 272 12.14 -29.59 2.75
C ASN A 272 11.74 -28.18 2.31
N LEU A 273 11.52 -27.26 3.27
CA LEU A 273 11.10 -25.88 2.97
C LEU A 273 12.06 -25.17 2.00
N ALA A 274 13.37 -25.42 2.11
CA ALA A 274 14.38 -24.83 1.24
C ALA A 274 14.22 -25.17 -0.26
N ARG A 275 13.43 -26.19 -0.61
CA ARG A 275 13.13 -26.60 -1.99
C ARG A 275 11.99 -25.82 -2.62
N GLY A 276 11.23 -25.05 -1.84
CA GLY A 276 10.05 -24.31 -2.30
C GLY A 276 10.40 -23.26 -3.36
N LEU A 277 9.81 -23.38 -4.55
CA LEU A 277 9.94 -22.43 -5.64
C LEU A 277 8.56 -22.11 -6.23
N PRO A 278 8.33 -20.86 -6.73
CA PRO A 278 7.11 -20.54 -7.45
C PRO A 278 6.91 -21.46 -8.66
N ARG A 279 5.81 -22.22 -8.66
CA ARG A 279 5.38 -23.06 -9.80
C ARG A 279 4.48 -22.33 -10.78
N PHE A 280 3.82 -21.26 -10.35
CA PHE A 280 2.89 -20.46 -11.14
C PHE A 280 2.78 -19.03 -10.61
N ALA A 281 2.21 -18.12 -11.39
CA ALA A 281 2.06 -16.72 -11.01
C ALA A 281 1.19 -16.55 -9.76
N GLY A 282 1.71 -15.83 -8.75
CA GLY A 282 1.01 -15.63 -7.47
C GLY A 282 1.19 -16.78 -6.47
N HIS A 283 1.97 -17.82 -6.81
CA HIS A 283 2.38 -18.87 -5.87
C HIS A 283 3.40 -18.30 -4.87
N LEU A 284 3.04 -18.24 -3.58
CA LEU A 284 3.86 -17.65 -2.51
C LEU A 284 4.98 -18.59 -2.05
N GLN A 285 6.02 -18.75 -2.86
CA GLN A 285 7.24 -19.47 -2.52
C GLN A 285 8.49 -18.65 -2.90
N PRO A 286 9.64 -18.81 -2.22
CA PRO A 286 9.80 -19.53 -0.97
C PRO A 286 9.13 -18.82 0.20
N ARG A 287 8.63 -19.57 1.19
CA ARG A 287 8.24 -19.02 2.50
C ARG A 287 9.48 -18.92 3.40
N ILE A 288 9.65 -17.78 4.07
CA ILE A 288 10.82 -17.49 4.90
C ILE A 288 10.36 -16.99 6.28
N PRO A 289 10.75 -17.67 7.39
CA PRO A 289 10.47 -17.21 8.74
C PRO A 289 11.21 -15.90 9.05
N ARG A 290 10.57 -14.99 9.80
CA ARG A 290 11.11 -13.65 10.09
C ARG A 290 11.63 -13.51 11.52
N ASP A 291 10.77 -13.70 12.51
CA ASP A 291 11.06 -13.28 13.90
C ASP A 291 11.88 -14.30 14.67
N LEU A 292 11.60 -15.59 14.49
CA LEU A 292 12.35 -16.70 15.11
C LEU A 292 13.45 -17.24 14.18
N GLY A 293 13.42 -16.88 12.90
CA GLY A 293 14.28 -17.44 11.87
C GLY A 293 14.13 -18.96 11.71
N PHE A 294 15.14 -19.61 11.13
CA PHE A 294 15.22 -21.07 11.05
C PHE A 294 15.78 -21.61 12.37
N TYR A 295 14.88 -21.98 13.29
CA TYR A 295 15.22 -22.39 14.66
C TYR A 295 15.39 -23.90 14.83
N ALA A 296 15.90 -24.33 15.99
CA ALA A 296 15.92 -25.72 16.44
C ALA A 296 15.09 -25.90 17.73
N LEU A 297 14.25 -26.93 17.79
CA LEU A 297 13.31 -27.17 18.90
C LEU A 297 13.90 -27.95 20.09
N ASP A 298 15.21 -28.22 20.07
CA ASP A 298 15.98 -28.66 21.24
C ASP A 298 16.44 -27.48 22.12
N ASN A 299 16.19 -26.23 21.68
CA ASN A 299 16.44 -25.02 22.46
C ASN A 299 15.19 -24.57 23.26
N PRO A 300 15.24 -24.60 24.61
CA PRO A 300 14.12 -24.15 25.44
C PRO A 300 13.69 -22.71 25.19
N GLN A 301 14.61 -21.83 24.77
CA GLN A 301 14.28 -20.42 24.53
C GLN A 301 13.35 -20.24 23.33
N THR A 302 13.49 -21.08 22.30
CA THR A 302 12.61 -21.05 21.12
C THR A 302 11.18 -21.36 21.53
N LEU A 303 10.98 -22.42 22.32
CA LEU A 303 9.65 -22.79 22.82
C LEU A 303 9.04 -21.69 23.70
N ARG A 304 9.83 -21.02 24.56
CA ARG A 304 9.34 -19.87 25.35
C ARG A 304 8.84 -18.73 24.47
N GLN A 305 9.57 -18.38 23.41
CA GLN A 305 9.17 -17.33 22.48
C GLN A 305 7.91 -17.70 21.69
N GLN A 306 7.78 -18.97 21.27
CA GLN A 306 6.57 -19.47 20.62
C GLN A 306 5.36 -19.41 21.57
N ILE A 307 5.53 -19.79 22.83
CA ILE A 307 4.49 -19.68 23.86
C ILE A 307 4.08 -18.22 24.05
N GLU A 308 5.03 -17.29 24.17
CA GLU A 308 4.74 -15.85 24.32
C GLU A 308 3.94 -15.30 23.13
N MET A 309 4.34 -15.64 21.90
CA MET A 309 3.61 -15.26 20.69
C MET A 309 2.21 -15.88 20.65
N ALA A 310 2.08 -17.17 20.98
CA ALA A 310 0.82 -17.88 20.99
C ALA A 310 -0.17 -17.27 22.00
N GLN A 311 0.29 -17.03 23.23
CA GLN A 311 -0.49 -16.36 24.28
C GLN A 311 -0.92 -14.95 23.84
N GLY A 312 0.01 -14.17 23.28
CA GLY A 312 -0.25 -12.82 22.76
C GLY A 312 -1.19 -12.80 21.54
N ALA A 313 -1.31 -13.90 20.80
CA ALA A 313 -2.26 -14.03 19.70
C ALA A 313 -3.65 -14.57 20.13
N GLY A 314 -3.80 -14.96 21.40
CA GLY A 314 -5.04 -15.53 21.93
C GLY A 314 -5.13 -17.07 21.80
N VAL A 315 -4.07 -17.75 21.37
CA VAL A 315 -3.99 -19.22 21.39
C VAL A 315 -3.95 -19.70 22.84
N SER A 316 -4.77 -20.70 23.14
CA SER A 316 -5.01 -21.19 24.51
C SER A 316 -4.18 -22.40 24.89
N GLY A 317 -3.59 -23.10 23.92
CA GLY A 317 -2.71 -24.23 24.16
C GLY A 317 -2.23 -24.92 22.87
N PHE A 318 -1.26 -25.80 23.01
CA PHE A 318 -0.73 -26.61 21.89
C PHE A 318 -1.24 -28.05 21.90
N VAL A 319 -1.46 -28.62 20.72
CA VAL A 319 -1.72 -30.04 20.50
C VAL A 319 -0.47 -30.64 19.89
N PHE A 320 0.40 -31.24 20.72
CA PHE A 320 1.64 -31.83 20.21
C PHE A 320 1.34 -33.10 19.41
N HIS A 321 1.88 -33.18 18.19
CA HIS A 321 1.99 -34.47 17.52
C HIS A 321 2.89 -35.37 18.35
N PHE A 322 2.32 -36.48 18.81
CA PHE A 322 2.95 -37.41 19.73
C PHE A 322 3.22 -38.73 19.01
N TYR A 323 4.48 -39.14 18.99
CA TYR A 323 4.93 -40.32 18.28
C TYR A 323 5.36 -41.38 19.29
N TRP A 324 4.65 -42.50 19.26
CA TRP A 324 4.92 -43.67 20.09
C TRP A 324 4.69 -44.92 19.24
N PHE A 325 5.70 -45.78 19.19
CA PHE A 325 5.81 -46.96 18.36
C PHE A 325 6.27 -48.14 19.20
N ASN A 326 5.35 -49.04 19.58
CA ASN A 326 5.65 -50.29 20.30
C ASN A 326 6.65 -50.10 21.46
N CYS A 327 6.34 -49.20 22.40
CA CYS A 327 7.17 -48.79 23.55
C CYS A 327 8.37 -47.87 23.26
N GLN A 328 8.56 -47.39 22.03
CA GLN A 328 9.57 -46.39 21.68
C GLN A 328 8.92 -45.04 21.35
N ARG A 329 9.39 -43.94 21.95
CA ARG A 329 9.00 -42.59 21.55
C ARG A 329 9.95 -42.03 20.49
N LEU A 330 9.45 -41.10 19.68
CA LEU A 330 10.24 -40.35 18.72
C LEU A 330 9.84 -38.86 18.75
N LEU A 331 10.77 -37.98 18.38
CA LEU A 331 10.57 -36.51 18.34
C LEU A 331 10.05 -35.90 19.67
N GLU A 332 10.33 -36.54 20.81
CA GLU A 332 9.79 -36.15 22.12
C GLU A 332 10.43 -34.90 22.74
N THR A 333 11.57 -34.44 22.19
CA THR A 333 12.41 -33.39 22.81
C THR A 333 11.63 -32.13 23.18
N PRO A 334 10.81 -31.53 22.29
CA PRO A 334 10.13 -30.27 22.60
C PRO A 334 9.09 -30.43 23.72
N LEU A 335 8.39 -31.57 23.74
CA LEU A 335 7.44 -31.89 24.80
C LEU A 335 8.16 -32.15 26.13
N ASN A 336 9.29 -32.86 26.12
CA ASN A 336 10.09 -33.07 27.34
C ASN A 336 10.64 -31.74 27.89
N ILE A 337 11.04 -30.81 27.03
CA ILE A 337 11.46 -29.46 27.44
C ILE A 337 10.33 -28.72 28.15
N LEU A 338 9.11 -28.78 27.61
CA LEU A 338 7.93 -28.20 28.26
C LEU A 338 7.68 -28.83 29.63
N LEU A 339 7.69 -30.17 29.70
CA LEU A 339 7.46 -30.93 30.93
C LEU A 339 8.53 -30.68 32.00
N ALA A 340 9.79 -30.48 31.61
CA ALA A 340 10.91 -30.26 32.52
C ALA A 340 10.96 -28.84 33.11
N ASP A 341 10.37 -27.84 32.43
CA ASP A 341 10.36 -26.45 32.87
C ASP A 341 8.96 -26.03 33.38
N GLU A 342 8.79 -26.08 34.70
CA GLU A 342 7.56 -25.67 35.38
C GLU A 342 7.26 -24.16 35.26
N GLN A 343 8.22 -23.33 34.80
CA GLN A 343 7.97 -21.90 34.57
C GLN A 343 7.29 -21.64 33.22
N MET A 344 7.30 -22.61 32.30
CA MET A 344 6.60 -22.51 31.01
C MET A 344 5.10 -22.78 31.20
N GLU A 345 4.38 -21.76 31.66
CA GLU A 345 2.95 -21.80 31.92
C GLU A 345 2.12 -21.73 30.63
N PHE A 346 2.04 -22.87 29.91
CA PHE A 346 1.20 -22.97 28.70
C PHE A 346 0.46 -24.32 28.62
N PRO A 347 -0.87 -24.31 28.44
CA PRO A 347 -1.62 -25.55 28.34
C PRO A 347 -1.27 -26.38 27.11
N PHE A 348 -1.33 -27.71 27.23
CA PHE A 348 -1.08 -28.62 26.12
C PHE A 348 -1.92 -29.90 26.18
N CYS A 349 -2.09 -30.57 25.04
CA CYS A 349 -2.51 -31.97 24.97
C CYS A 349 -1.77 -32.65 23.81
N VAL A 350 -2.09 -33.93 23.54
CA VAL A 350 -1.40 -34.70 22.50
C VAL A 350 -2.36 -35.29 21.47
N SER A 351 -1.87 -35.35 20.23
CA SER A 351 -2.45 -36.13 19.15
C SER A 351 -1.50 -37.26 18.77
N TRP A 352 -1.89 -38.50 19.07
CA TRP A 352 -1.07 -39.67 18.76
C TRP A 352 -1.09 -39.95 17.26
N ALA A 353 0.06 -39.69 16.61
CA ALA A 353 0.30 -40.00 15.21
C ALA A 353 0.65 -41.48 15.08
N ASN A 354 -0.39 -42.32 15.08
CA ASN A 354 -0.31 -43.78 15.17
C ASN A 354 -0.16 -44.50 13.82
N GLU A 355 0.22 -43.78 12.78
CA GLU A 355 0.48 -44.36 11.45
C GLU A 355 1.93 -44.84 11.31
N ASN A 356 2.14 -45.81 10.44
CA ASN A 356 3.49 -46.31 10.14
C ASN A 356 4.39 -45.16 9.68
N TRP A 357 5.62 -45.12 10.19
CA TRP A 357 6.61 -44.17 9.73
C TRP A 357 7.20 -44.65 8.41
N THR A 358 6.91 -43.96 7.30
CA THR A 358 7.35 -44.37 5.95
C THR A 358 8.39 -43.43 5.35
N ARG A 359 9.19 -43.91 4.39
CA ARG A 359 10.20 -43.07 3.71
C ARG A 359 9.58 -41.99 2.80
N ARG A 360 8.38 -42.22 2.26
CA ARG A 360 7.60 -41.20 1.53
C ARG A 360 6.49 -40.66 2.42
N TRP A 361 6.28 -39.35 2.36
CA TRP A 361 5.21 -38.62 3.08
C TRP A 361 3.82 -38.77 2.44
N ASP A 362 3.58 -39.85 1.69
CA ASP A 362 2.32 -40.10 0.99
C ASP A 362 1.42 -41.15 1.68
N GLY A 363 1.85 -41.69 2.82
CA GLY A 363 1.10 -42.69 3.59
C GLY A 363 0.93 -44.04 2.87
N LEU A 364 1.63 -44.25 1.74
CA LEU A 364 1.52 -45.48 0.95
C LEU A 364 2.66 -46.46 1.32
N GLU A 365 2.26 -47.64 1.78
CA GLU A 365 3.11 -48.71 2.32
C GLU A 365 4.02 -49.37 1.27
N ARG A 366 5.13 -48.73 0.90
CA ARG A 366 6.17 -49.42 0.10
C ARG A 366 7.53 -49.52 0.79
N GLU A 367 7.86 -48.62 1.72
CA GLU A 367 9.06 -48.71 2.56
C GLU A 367 8.77 -48.13 3.97
N VAL A 368 8.36 -49.01 4.90
CA VAL A 368 8.15 -48.67 6.32
C VAL A 368 9.50 -48.63 7.03
N LEU A 369 9.81 -47.50 7.66
CA LEU A 369 11.01 -47.27 8.48
C LEU A 369 10.79 -47.70 9.93
N LEU A 370 9.59 -47.45 10.47
CA LEU A 370 9.17 -47.87 11.81
C LEU A 370 7.66 -48.19 11.79
N ALA A 371 7.28 -49.39 12.22
CA ALA A 371 5.89 -49.88 12.15
C ALA A 371 5.16 -49.76 13.50
N GLN A 372 3.86 -49.52 13.46
CA GLN A 372 2.97 -49.58 14.61
C GLN A 372 2.19 -50.91 14.60
N GLU A 373 2.47 -51.81 15.54
CA GLU A 373 1.98 -53.20 15.48
C GLU A 373 0.78 -53.48 16.41
N TYR A 374 0.47 -52.59 17.36
CA TYR A 374 -0.66 -52.71 18.29
C TYR A 374 -0.68 -54.02 19.12
N ARG A 375 0.49 -54.47 19.59
CA ARG A 375 0.62 -55.67 20.43
C ARG A 375 -0.10 -55.48 21.77
N GLU A 376 -0.88 -56.46 22.21
CA GLU A 376 -1.63 -56.38 23.49
C GLU A 376 -0.72 -56.20 24.71
N SER A 377 0.49 -56.78 24.64
CA SER A 377 1.53 -56.63 25.67
C SER A 377 1.94 -55.18 25.92
N ASP A 378 1.72 -54.30 24.95
CA ASP A 378 2.23 -52.93 24.99
C ASP A 378 1.16 -51.94 25.49
N ASP A 379 -0.10 -52.39 25.62
CA ASP A 379 -1.23 -51.55 26.04
C ASP A 379 -0.98 -50.91 27.42
N GLU A 380 -0.52 -51.67 28.42
CA GLU A 380 -0.24 -51.10 29.75
C GLU A 380 0.84 -50.01 29.70
N ALA A 381 1.88 -50.20 28.87
CA ALA A 381 2.95 -49.22 28.72
C ALA A 381 2.47 -47.96 27.98
N LEU A 382 1.64 -48.11 26.95
CA LEU A 382 1.02 -46.99 26.23
C LEU A 382 0.14 -46.16 27.17
N ILE A 383 -0.71 -46.82 27.95
CA ILE A 383 -1.63 -46.18 28.89
C ILE A 383 -0.87 -45.47 30.01
N ALA A 384 0.15 -46.11 30.58
CA ALA A 384 1.02 -45.49 31.57
C ALA A 384 1.75 -44.26 31.01
N CYS A 385 2.15 -44.30 29.72
CA CYS A 385 2.79 -43.17 29.05
C CYS A 385 1.84 -41.96 28.95
N PHE A 386 0.60 -42.17 28.50
CA PHE A 386 -0.39 -41.10 28.44
C PHE A 386 -0.79 -40.60 29.84
N ALA A 387 -1.00 -41.49 30.80
CA ALA A 387 -1.32 -41.11 32.18
C ALA A 387 -0.22 -40.24 32.82
N GLY A 388 1.05 -40.51 32.50
CA GLY A 388 2.18 -39.66 32.92
C GLY A 388 2.09 -38.24 32.35
N LEU A 389 1.58 -38.06 31.13
CA LEU A 389 1.32 -36.73 30.55
C LEU A 389 0.10 -36.06 31.20
N PHE A 390 -0.96 -36.83 31.48
CA PHE A 390 -2.20 -36.32 32.10
C PHE A 390 -1.98 -35.77 33.50
N ALA A 391 -0.95 -36.26 34.20
CA ALA A 391 -0.58 -35.81 35.54
C ALA A 391 -0.01 -34.38 35.57
N ASP A 392 0.47 -33.84 34.45
CA ASP A 392 0.92 -32.45 34.39
C ASP A 392 -0.28 -31.49 34.52
N ARG A 393 -0.19 -30.52 35.44
CA ARG A 393 -1.27 -29.55 35.71
C ARG A 393 -1.65 -28.68 34.51
N ARG A 394 -0.77 -28.59 33.50
CA ARG A 394 -0.99 -27.84 32.26
C ARG A 394 -1.69 -28.69 31.19
N TYR A 395 -1.88 -30.00 31.43
CA TYR A 395 -2.58 -30.86 30.48
C TYR A 395 -4.03 -30.41 30.30
N ILE A 396 -4.47 -30.25 29.06
CA ILE A 396 -5.81 -29.75 28.74
C ILE A 396 -6.84 -30.79 29.13
N ARG A 397 -7.73 -30.37 30.04
CA ARG A 397 -8.90 -31.11 30.46
C ARG A 397 -10.17 -30.37 30.06
N ILE A 398 -11.21 -31.13 29.70
CA ILE A 398 -12.55 -30.63 29.41
C ILE A 398 -13.49 -31.35 30.38
N ASP A 399 -14.24 -30.58 31.18
CA ASP A 399 -15.06 -31.13 32.28
C ASP A 399 -14.23 -32.05 33.23
N GLY A 400 -12.99 -31.65 33.52
CA GLY A 400 -12.05 -32.40 34.37
C GLY A 400 -11.38 -33.62 33.72
N ARG A 401 -11.81 -34.02 32.51
CA ARG A 401 -11.31 -35.21 31.80
C ARG A 401 -10.17 -34.86 30.82
N PRO A 402 -9.07 -35.63 30.75
CA PRO A 402 -7.98 -35.37 29.80
C PRO A 402 -8.46 -35.50 28.35
N LEU A 403 -8.06 -34.57 27.47
CA LEU A 403 -8.31 -34.65 26.03
C LEU A 403 -7.18 -35.40 25.32
N LEU A 404 -7.48 -36.55 24.70
CA LEU A 404 -6.55 -37.34 23.89
C LEU A 404 -7.05 -37.44 22.45
N MET A 405 -6.19 -37.14 21.48
CA MET A 405 -6.54 -37.29 20.06
C MET A 405 -5.79 -38.48 19.42
N ILE A 406 -6.45 -39.22 18.53
CA ILE A 406 -5.87 -40.33 17.76
C ILE A 406 -5.95 -39.98 16.27
N TYR A 407 -4.81 -40.03 15.57
CA TYR A 407 -4.72 -39.54 14.19
C TYR A 407 -5.40 -40.45 13.15
N ARG A 408 -5.21 -41.77 13.26
CA ARG A 408 -5.76 -42.81 12.36
C ARG A 408 -6.45 -43.91 13.15
N ALA A 409 -7.70 -43.68 13.55
CA ALA A 409 -8.45 -44.65 14.36
C ALA A 409 -8.66 -45.99 13.64
N ALA A 410 -8.82 -45.99 12.31
CA ALA A 410 -9.04 -47.20 11.53
C ALA A 410 -7.85 -48.17 11.48
N LEU A 411 -6.64 -47.72 11.82
CA LEU A 411 -5.46 -48.60 11.88
C LEU A 411 -5.44 -49.46 13.15
N ILE A 412 -6.25 -49.15 14.16
CA ILE A 412 -6.33 -49.91 15.40
C ILE A 412 -7.17 -51.18 15.16
N PRO A 413 -6.59 -52.38 15.34
CA PRO A 413 -7.36 -53.62 15.21
C PRO A 413 -8.49 -53.69 16.23
N ASP A 414 -9.71 -53.97 15.77
CA ASP A 414 -10.93 -54.00 16.61
C ASP A 414 -11.04 -52.78 17.55
N ALA A 415 -10.92 -51.59 16.95
CA ALA A 415 -10.76 -50.33 17.68
C ALA A 415 -11.78 -50.15 18.82
N ALA A 416 -13.07 -50.45 18.59
CA ALA A 416 -14.09 -50.29 19.63
C ALA A 416 -13.81 -51.14 20.88
N ALA A 417 -13.47 -52.42 20.69
CA ALA A 417 -13.12 -53.31 21.80
C ALA A 417 -11.79 -52.88 22.46
N ARG A 418 -10.80 -52.50 21.66
CA ARG A 418 -9.49 -52.10 22.15
C ARG A 418 -9.53 -50.80 22.97
N ILE A 419 -10.29 -49.81 22.50
CA ILE A 419 -10.54 -48.55 23.22
C ILE A 419 -11.26 -48.81 24.54
N ALA A 420 -12.23 -49.74 24.59
CA ALA A 420 -12.90 -50.12 25.84
C ALA A 420 -11.92 -50.75 26.86
N THR A 421 -10.99 -51.58 26.40
CA THR A 421 -9.89 -52.12 27.22
C THR A 421 -9.00 -50.99 27.75
N TRP A 422 -8.57 -50.07 26.90
CA TRP A 422 -7.76 -48.91 27.31
C TRP A 422 -8.44 -48.03 28.34
N ARG A 423 -9.74 -47.78 28.21
CA ARG A 423 -10.52 -47.06 29.24
C ARG A 423 -10.51 -47.78 30.59
N THR A 424 -10.64 -49.11 30.58
CA THR A 424 -10.56 -49.92 31.80
C THR A 424 -9.18 -49.81 32.45
N LEU A 425 -8.11 -49.79 31.64
CA LEU A 425 -6.74 -49.61 32.13
C LEU A 425 -6.51 -48.20 32.71
N PHE A 426 -6.98 -47.14 32.04
CA PHE A 426 -6.91 -45.78 32.57
C PHE A 426 -7.61 -45.64 33.92
N GLU A 427 -8.84 -46.15 34.04
CA GLU A 427 -9.62 -46.07 35.26
C GLU A 427 -8.97 -46.88 36.39
N LYS A 428 -8.65 -48.15 36.12
CA LYS A 428 -8.14 -49.10 37.13
C LYS A 428 -6.75 -48.76 37.63
N ASN A 429 -5.84 -48.40 36.73
CA ASN A 429 -4.41 -48.24 37.06
C ASN A 429 -4.04 -46.79 37.37
N HIS A 430 -4.81 -45.82 36.87
CA HIS A 430 -4.45 -44.39 36.97
C HIS A 430 -5.59 -43.47 37.44
N SER A 431 -6.81 -43.99 37.65
CA SER A 431 -7.99 -43.17 38.05
C SER A 431 -8.27 -42.03 37.06
N GLU A 432 -8.04 -42.26 35.77
CA GLU A 432 -8.27 -41.29 34.71
C GLU A 432 -9.39 -41.76 33.76
N SER A 433 -10.16 -40.82 33.24
CA SER A 433 -11.23 -41.09 32.28
C SER A 433 -11.14 -40.12 31.10
N PRO A 434 -10.25 -40.35 30.13
CA PRO A 434 -10.00 -39.41 29.03
C PRO A 434 -11.18 -39.30 28.07
N ILE A 435 -11.32 -38.11 27.46
CA ILE A 435 -12.11 -37.88 26.25
C ILE A 435 -11.20 -38.22 25.07
N ILE A 436 -11.53 -39.27 24.32
CA ILE A 436 -10.72 -39.76 23.21
C ILE A 436 -11.43 -39.41 21.90
N VAL A 437 -10.79 -38.58 21.07
CA VAL A 437 -11.34 -38.13 19.78
C VAL A 437 -10.49 -38.61 18.61
N MET A 438 -11.12 -38.86 17.46
CA MET A 438 -10.36 -39.09 16.22
C MET A 438 -10.06 -37.80 15.48
N VAL A 439 -8.93 -37.76 14.79
CA VAL A 439 -8.68 -36.77 13.75
C VAL A 439 -9.36 -37.24 12.45
N GLN A 440 -10.15 -36.38 11.82
CA GLN A 440 -10.77 -36.67 10.51
C GLN A 440 -9.74 -36.51 9.38
N SER A 441 -8.82 -37.48 9.31
CA SER A 441 -7.76 -37.57 8.32
C SER A 441 -8.25 -38.32 7.06
N ILE A 442 -7.36 -39.03 6.34
CA ILE A 442 -7.66 -39.68 5.06
C ILE A 442 -8.58 -40.89 5.29
N ASP A 443 -9.72 -40.93 4.58
CA ASP A 443 -10.74 -42.00 4.56
C ASP A 443 -11.56 -42.22 5.86
N ASP A 444 -11.24 -41.55 6.97
CA ASP A 444 -11.94 -41.69 8.26
C ASP A 444 -12.81 -40.46 8.59
N SER A 445 -14.13 -40.64 8.75
CA SER A 445 -15.05 -39.51 8.99
C SER A 445 -16.03 -39.65 10.16
N ASP A 446 -16.39 -40.85 10.62
CA ASP A 446 -17.30 -41.07 11.76
C ASP A 446 -16.56 -41.76 12.91
N PRO A 447 -16.49 -41.16 14.12
CA PRO A 447 -15.86 -41.77 15.30
C PRO A 447 -16.64 -42.93 15.92
N THR A 448 -17.95 -43.02 15.64
CA THR A 448 -18.87 -43.95 16.33
C THR A 448 -18.46 -45.42 16.17
N PRO A 449 -18.09 -45.92 14.96
CA PRO A 449 -17.67 -47.31 14.78
C PRO A 449 -16.41 -47.71 15.58
N TYR A 450 -15.59 -46.74 15.99
CA TYR A 450 -14.35 -46.98 16.73
C TYR A 450 -14.51 -46.82 18.26
N GLY A 451 -15.71 -46.51 18.75
CA GLY A 451 -15.96 -46.33 20.19
C GLY A 451 -15.37 -45.04 20.79
N LEU A 452 -15.17 -44.01 19.96
CA LEU A 452 -14.57 -42.73 20.35
C LEU A 452 -15.63 -41.69 20.73
N ASP A 453 -15.25 -40.71 21.56
CA ASP A 453 -16.15 -39.71 22.14
C ASP A 453 -16.57 -38.61 21.14
N GLY A 454 -15.81 -38.44 20.06
CA GLY A 454 -16.03 -37.39 19.07
C GLY A 454 -14.91 -37.33 18.05
N ALA A 455 -14.86 -36.25 17.30
CA ALA A 455 -13.85 -36.04 16.27
C ALA A 455 -13.32 -34.59 16.27
N VAL A 456 -12.17 -34.39 15.64
CA VAL A 456 -11.61 -33.10 15.27
C VAL A 456 -11.41 -33.05 13.76
N GLU A 457 -11.91 -32.00 13.11
CA GLU A 457 -11.73 -31.78 11.67
C GLU A 457 -10.25 -31.54 11.35
N PHE A 458 -9.77 -31.94 10.17
CA PHE A 458 -8.38 -31.68 9.76
C PHE A 458 -8.31 -31.22 8.29
N PRO A 459 -8.64 -29.95 7.99
CA PRO A 459 -8.56 -29.41 6.63
C PRO A 459 -7.10 -29.35 6.16
N PRO A 460 -6.82 -29.36 4.85
CA PRO A 460 -7.78 -29.25 3.75
C PRO A 460 -8.33 -30.56 3.21
N HIS A 461 -7.75 -31.72 3.56
CA HIS A 461 -7.99 -33.02 2.89
C HIS A 461 -9.47 -33.31 2.57
N LYS A 462 -10.23 -33.78 3.55
CA LYS A 462 -11.66 -34.10 3.43
C LYS A 462 -12.51 -32.95 2.88
N VAL A 463 -12.12 -31.70 3.19
CA VAL A 463 -12.86 -30.50 2.76
C VAL A 463 -12.73 -30.28 1.25
N THR A 464 -11.62 -30.72 0.65
CA THR A 464 -11.35 -30.55 -0.79
C THR A 464 -11.90 -31.66 -1.68
N ASP A 465 -12.38 -32.78 -1.12
CA ASP A 465 -12.79 -33.96 -1.90
C ASP A 465 -13.88 -33.69 -2.95
N HIS A 466 -14.72 -32.67 -2.71
CA HIS A 466 -15.83 -32.31 -3.59
C HIS A 466 -15.61 -31.01 -4.38
N LEU A 467 -14.44 -30.37 -4.23
CA LEU A 467 -14.11 -29.12 -4.90
C LEU A 467 -13.42 -29.37 -6.24
N LYS A 468 -13.57 -28.42 -7.17
CA LYS A 468 -12.88 -28.46 -8.47
C LYS A 468 -11.57 -27.67 -8.38
N PRO A 469 -10.44 -28.25 -8.81
CA PRO A 469 -9.18 -27.52 -8.82
C PRO A 469 -9.16 -26.44 -9.91
N ILE A 470 -8.42 -25.35 -9.67
CA ILE A 470 -8.33 -24.18 -10.55
C ILE A 470 -7.17 -24.24 -11.55
N ASN A 471 -6.46 -25.36 -11.63
CA ASN A 471 -5.22 -25.53 -12.42
C ASN A 471 -5.28 -24.97 -13.84
N GLN A 472 -6.42 -25.10 -14.55
CA GLN A 472 -6.58 -24.64 -15.93
C GLN A 472 -6.52 -23.12 -16.10
N ARG A 473 -6.68 -22.35 -15.02
CA ARG A 473 -6.65 -20.88 -15.02
C ARG A 473 -5.31 -20.32 -14.56
N LEU A 474 -4.36 -21.18 -14.17
CA LEU A 474 -3.07 -20.77 -13.63
C LEU A 474 -2.10 -20.45 -14.76
N ASP A 475 -1.33 -19.38 -14.57
CA ASP A 475 -0.17 -19.05 -15.40
C ASP A 475 1.06 -19.79 -14.86
N LEU A 476 1.35 -20.97 -15.43
CA LEU A 476 2.38 -21.89 -14.93
C LEU A 476 3.78 -21.45 -15.36
N PHE A 477 4.72 -21.43 -14.41
CA PHE A 477 6.16 -21.32 -14.67
C PHE A 477 6.80 -22.70 -14.91
N ASP A 478 6.24 -23.73 -14.27
CA ASP A 478 6.70 -25.11 -14.34
C ASP A 478 5.70 -25.94 -15.15
N PRO A 479 6.05 -26.39 -16.38
CA PRO A 479 5.15 -27.18 -17.22
C PRO A 479 4.93 -28.61 -16.69
N GLU A 480 5.75 -29.10 -15.75
CA GLU A 480 5.59 -30.42 -15.12
C GLU A 480 4.69 -30.39 -13.86
N PHE A 481 4.19 -29.20 -13.49
CA PHE A 481 3.35 -29.01 -12.32
C PHE A 481 2.01 -29.76 -12.44
N SER A 482 1.75 -30.66 -11.49
CA SER A 482 0.57 -31.54 -11.46
C SER A 482 -0.18 -31.55 -10.12
N ALA A 483 0.25 -30.73 -9.16
CA ALA A 483 -0.41 -30.56 -7.87
C ALA A 483 -1.83 -30.03 -8.04
N LYS A 484 -2.74 -30.39 -7.12
CA LYS A 484 -4.11 -29.85 -7.13
C LYS A 484 -4.13 -28.48 -6.45
N VAL A 485 -4.58 -27.46 -7.16
CA VAL A 485 -4.69 -26.09 -6.61
C VAL A 485 -6.16 -25.75 -6.40
N TYR A 486 -6.52 -25.27 -5.22
CA TYR A 486 -7.88 -24.83 -4.88
C TYR A 486 -7.87 -23.38 -4.40
N GLU A 487 -8.97 -22.65 -4.62
CA GLU A 487 -9.16 -21.34 -4.01
C GLU A 487 -9.41 -21.49 -2.50
N TYR A 488 -8.67 -20.74 -1.69
CA TYR A 488 -8.76 -20.78 -0.22
C TYR A 488 -10.18 -20.52 0.30
N GLU A 489 -10.89 -19.59 -0.36
CA GLU A 489 -12.25 -19.19 0.02
C GLU A 489 -13.28 -20.29 -0.25
N ASP A 490 -13.11 -21.05 -1.33
CA ASP A 490 -13.97 -22.20 -1.62
C ASP A 490 -13.81 -23.29 -0.55
N VAL A 491 -12.58 -23.52 -0.07
CA VAL A 491 -12.30 -24.46 1.03
C VAL A 491 -12.89 -23.98 2.35
N ALA A 492 -12.72 -22.69 2.68
CA ALA A 492 -13.32 -22.11 3.88
C ALA A 492 -14.85 -22.23 3.87
N ASN A 493 -15.49 -21.89 2.74
CA ASN A 493 -16.94 -22.00 2.56
C ASN A 493 -17.41 -23.45 2.64
N ALA A 494 -16.68 -24.38 2.02
CA ALA A 494 -16.98 -25.81 2.09
C ALA A 494 -16.92 -26.33 3.54
N SER A 495 -15.87 -25.98 4.31
CA SER A 495 -15.77 -26.34 5.73
C SER A 495 -16.94 -25.77 6.54
N LEU A 496 -17.34 -24.52 6.30
CA LEU A 496 -18.44 -23.87 7.01
C LEU A 496 -19.82 -24.45 6.64
N ALA A 497 -19.96 -25.00 5.43
CA ALA A 497 -21.19 -25.56 4.91
C ALA A 497 -21.41 -27.05 5.29
N VAL A 498 -20.41 -27.73 5.85
CA VAL A 498 -20.55 -29.13 6.28
C VAL A 498 -21.71 -29.24 7.28
N ALA A 499 -22.68 -30.10 6.97
CA ALA A 499 -23.81 -30.36 7.83
C ALA A 499 -23.36 -30.90 9.19
N GLU A 500 -24.10 -30.53 10.23
CA GLU A 500 -23.75 -30.89 11.61
C GLU A 500 -23.84 -32.42 11.80
N PRO A 501 -22.76 -33.09 12.24
CA PRO A 501 -22.78 -34.53 12.46
C PRO A 501 -23.53 -34.91 13.75
N GLY A 502 -23.89 -36.19 13.86
CA GLY A 502 -24.54 -36.77 15.04
C GLY A 502 -23.63 -37.02 16.25
N TYR A 503 -22.36 -36.60 16.18
CA TYR A 503 -21.34 -36.76 17.23
C TYR A 503 -20.68 -35.42 17.56
N PRO A 504 -20.06 -35.25 18.75
CA PRO A 504 -19.28 -34.06 19.08
C PRO A 504 -18.11 -33.84 18.10
N LEU A 505 -18.03 -32.65 17.51
CA LEU A 505 -17.00 -32.29 16.53
C LEU A 505 -16.30 -30.98 16.95
N ILE A 506 -14.97 -31.02 17.02
CA ILE A 506 -14.12 -29.83 17.10
C ILE A 506 -13.81 -29.39 15.67
N LYS A 507 -14.19 -28.17 15.30
CA LYS A 507 -13.87 -27.60 13.99
C LYS A 507 -12.44 -27.08 13.96
N THR A 508 -11.82 -27.14 12.79
CA THR A 508 -10.42 -26.73 12.59
C THR A 508 -10.31 -25.78 11.42
N ILE A 509 -9.50 -24.74 11.56
CA ILE A 509 -9.17 -23.81 10.48
C ILE A 509 -7.75 -24.06 9.96
N ALA A 510 -7.52 -23.88 8.65
CA ALA A 510 -6.18 -23.84 8.08
C ALA A 510 -5.73 -22.39 7.81
N PRO A 511 -4.56 -21.94 8.29
CA PRO A 511 -4.03 -20.61 7.95
C PRO A 511 -3.63 -20.51 6.47
N GLY A 512 -3.25 -21.65 5.89
CA GLY A 512 -2.92 -21.88 4.50
C GLY A 512 -2.65 -23.37 4.32
N TRP A 513 -2.32 -23.79 3.11
CA TRP A 513 -1.75 -25.11 2.87
C TRP A 513 -1.03 -25.11 1.52
N ASP A 514 0.20 -25.56 1.52
CA ASP A 514 1.07 -25.71 0.36
C ASP A 514 2.19 -26.70 0.71
N ASN A 515 2.00 -27.95 0.33
CA ASN A 515 3.01 -29.00 0.52
C ASN A 515 3.86 -29.25 -0.73
N ASP A 516 3.99 -28.27 -1.62
CA ASP A 516 4.98 -28.29 -2.71
C ASP A 516 6.42 -28.54 -2.20
N PRO A 517 6.89 -27.94 -1.09
CA PRO A 517 8.24 -28.22 -0.60
C PRO A 517 8.51 -29.69 -0.25
N ARG A 518 7.46 -30.45 0.12
CA ARG A 518 7.55 -31.90 0.40
C ARG A 518 7.31 -32.77 -0.83
N ARG A 519 6.53 -32.30 -1.82
CA ARG A 519 6.02 -33.13 -2.94
C ARG A 519 6.44 -32.67 -4.35
N GLU A 520 7.19 -31.58 -4.46
CA GLU A 520 7.86 -31.08 -5.66
C GLU A 520 6.95 -31.09 -6.90
N GLY A 521 5.89 -30.27 -6.88
CA GLY A 521 4.96 -30.11 -7.99
C GLY A 521 3.80 -31.12 -8.05
N LYS A 522 3.66 -32.03 -7.07
CA LYS A 522 2.65 -33.10 -7.06
C LYS A 522 1.70 -33.08 -5.85
N GLY A 523 1.71 -31.99 -5.09
CA GLY A 523 0.97 -31.85 -3.83
C GLY A 523 -0.43 -31.25 -3.95
N LEU A 524 -0.79 -30.49 -2.91
CA LEU A 524 -2.02 -29.70 -2.82
C LEU A 524 -1.64 -28.28 -2.40
N VAL A 525 -2.25 -27.28 -3.04
CA VAL A 525 -2.04 -25.86 -2.75
C VAL A 525 -3.37 -25.15 -2.56
N LEU A 526 -3.51 -24.40 -1.47
CA LEU A 526 -4.59 -23.43 -1.26
C LEU A 526 -4.13 -22.06 -1.72
N HIS A 527 -4.58 -21.68 -2.91
CA HIS A 527 -4.27 -20.39 -3.51
C HIS A 527 -5.13 -19.27 -2.92
N GLY A 528 -4.55 -18.08 -2.78
CA GLY A 528 -5.27 -16.89 -2.32
C GLY A 528 -5.53 -16.80 -0.82
N ALA A 529 -4.83 -17.59 0.01
CA ALA A 529 -4.86 -17.45 1.47
C ALA A 529 -4.33 -16.06 1.89
N THR A 530 -5.10 -15.33 2.69
CA THR A 530 -4.73 -14.00 3.22
C THR A 530 -5.18 -13.87 4.68
N PRO A 531 -4.54 -13.00 5.49
CA PRO A 531 -4.93 -12.80 6.89
C PRO A 531 -6.41 -12.44 7.08
N ALA A 532 -7.00 -11.65 6.16
CA ALA A 532 -8.40 -11.25 6.22
C ALA A 532 -9.36 -12.42 5.95
N LYS A 533 -9.08 -13.26 4.94
CA LYS A 533 -9.90 -14.45 4.64
C LYS A 533 -9.81 -15.47 5.78
N TYR A 534 -8.61 -15.67 6.33
CA TYR A 534 -8.38 -16.49 7.51
C TYR A 534 -9.17 -15.98 8.73
N GLN A 535 -9.13 -14.68 9.00
CA GLN A 535 -9.89 -14.09 10.11
C GLN A 535 -11.39 -14.33 9.97
N ALA A 536 -11.96 -14.09 8.79
CA ALA A 536 -13.38 -14.27 8.53
C ALA A 536 -13.81 -15.73 8.75
N TRP A 537 -13.01 -16.70 8.28
CA TRP A 537 -13.27 -18.11 8.54
C TRP A 537 -13.19 -18.44 10.05
N LEU A 538 -12.18 -17.94 10.76
CA LEU A 538 -12.04 -18.17 12.20
C LEU A 538 -13.20 -17.56 12.99
N GLU A 539 -13.63 -16.34 12.67
CA GLU A 539 -14.78 -15.68 13.30
C GLU A 539 -16.07 -16.48 13.11
N ALA A 540 -16.28 -17.04 11.90
CA ALA A 540 -17.41 -17.92 11.62
C ALA A 540 -17.36 -19.19 12.47
N LEU A 541 -16.18 -19.82 12.61
CA LEU A 541 -16.01 -20.98 13.49
C LEU A 541 -16.22 -20.62 14.96
N VAL A 542 -15.77 -19.46 15.44
CA VAL A 542 -16.03 -18.95 16.80
C VAL A 542 -17.53 -18.86 17.06
N MET A 543 -18.31 -18.34 16.11
CA MET A 543 -19.76 -18.29 16.23
C MET A 543 -20.38 -19.70 16.29
N GLN A 544 -19.93 -20.63 15.45
CA GLN A 544 -20.41 -22.01 15.46
C GLN A 544 -20.07 -22.74 16.77
N ALA A 545 -18.84 -22.62 17.27
CA ALA A 545 -18.39 -23.26 18.51
C ALA A 545 -19.12 -22.72 19.75
N ASN A 546 -19.49 -21.44 19.77
CA ASN A 546 -20.33 -20.87 20.84
C ASN A 546 -21.77 -21.40 20.80
N LYS A 547 -22.33 -21.61 19.59
CA LYS A 547 -23.67 -22.17 19.42
C LYS A 547 -23.72 -23.65 19.82
N LYS A 548 -22.64 -24.40 19.53
CA LYS A 548 -22.50 -25.83 19.81
C LYS A 548 -21.16 -26.13 20.47
N PRO A 549 -21.05 -25.93 21.79
CA PRO A 549 -19.81 -26.17 22.49
C PRO A 549 -19.49 -27.68 22.57
N PHE A 550 -18.21 -28.02 22.44
CA PHE A 550 -17.70 -29.38 22.58
C PHE A 550 -17.60 -29.71 24.07
N TYR A 551 -18.50 -30.59 24.55
CA TYR A 551 -18.65 -30.90 25.98
C TYR A 551 -18.77 -29.64 26.87
N GLY A 552 -19.55 -28.64 26.41
CA GLY A 552 -19.77 -27.40 27.17
C GLY A 552 -18.70 -26.32 26.99
N GLU A 553 -17.57 -26.62 26.34
CA GLU A 553 -16.54 -25.62 25.99
C GLU A 553 -16.60 -25.22 24.49
N PRO A 554 -16.62 -23.92 24.16
CA PRO A 554 -16.47 -23.46 22.78
C PRO A 554 -15.01 -23.65 22.32
N LEU A 555 -14.71 -24.81 21.75
CA LEU A 555 -13.38 -25.26 21.37
C LEU A 555 -13.19 -25.27 19.85
N ILE A 556 -12.05 -24.76 19.38
CA ILE A 556 -11.64 -24.73 17.97
C ILE A 556 -10.16 -25.10 17.88
N CYS A 557 -9.76 -25.75 16.80
CA CYS A 557 -8.35 -25.96 16.47
C CYS A 557 -7.90 -25.10 15.28
N VAL A 558 -6.61 -24.78 15.22
CA VAL A 558 -5.93 -24.38 13.98
C VAL A 558 -5.03 -25.52 13.53
N ASN A 559 -5.01 -25.78 12.23
CA ASN A 559 -4.38 -26.94 11.61
C ASN A 559 -2.91 -27.08 12.03
N ALA A 560 -2.18 -25.97 12.21
CA ALA A 560 -0.83 -25.99 12.76
C ALA A 560 -0.35 -24.61 13.25
N TRP A 561 0.52 -24.63 14.26
CA TRP A 561 1.33 -23.49 14.73
C TRP A 561 2.51 -23.24 13.78
N ASN A 562 3.23 -24.30 13.43
CA ASN A 562 4.56 -24.23 12.81
C ASN A 562 4.81 -25.24 11.68
N GLU A 563 3.80 -25.74 10.95
CA GLU A 563 4.01 -26.70 9.86
C GLU A 563 4.41 -26.02 8.55
N TRP A 564 5.64 -25.49 8.53
CA TRP A 564 6.16 -24.64 7.46
C TRP A 564 6.22 -25.33 6.10
N ALA A 565 6.64 -26.60 6.02
CA ALA A 565 6.81 -27.28 4.73
C ALA A 565 5.48 -27.74 4.09
N GLU A 566 4.35 -27.58 4.80
CA GLU A 566 3.00 -27.65 4.24
C GLU A 566 2.30 -26.30 4.21
N GLY A 567 3.01 -25.20 4.43
CA GLY A 567 2.44 -23.85 4.35
C GLY A 567 1.35 -23.55 5.39
N ALA A 568 1.23 -24.40 6.42
CA ALA A 568 0.25 -24.29 7.50
C ALA A 568 0.95 -23.80 8.78
N PHE A 569 1.01 -22.49 8.98
CA PHE A 569 1.65 -21.90 10.16
C PHE A 569 1.02 -20.57 10.54
N LEU A 570 1.12 -20.22 11.84
CA LEU A 570 0.75 -18.91 12.37
C LEU A 570 1.98 -18.01 12.62
N GLU A 571 3.16 -18.60 12.66
CA GLU A 571 4.40 -17.87 12.94
C GLU A 571 4.70 -16.77 11.91
N PRO A 572 5.35 -15.66 12.32
CA PRO A 572 5.62 -14.56 11.41
C PRO A 572 6.57 -14.91 10.26
N ASP A 573 6.16 -14.59 9.02
CA ASP A 573 7.01 -14.67 7.83
C ASP A 573 7.42 -13.29 7.30
N VAL A 574 8.32 -13.26 6.32
CA VAL A 574 8.78 -12.00 5.71
C VAL A 574 7.70 -11.28 4.87
N HIS A 575 6.65 -12.00 4.44
CA HIS A 575 5.66 -11.48 3.49
C HIS A 575 4.47 -10.81 4.19
N PHE A 576 3.88 -11.49 5.16
CA PHE A 576 2.74 -11.02 5.96
C PHE A 576 3.14 -10.55 7.36
N GLY A 577 4.37 -10.82 7.80
CA GLY A 577 4.77 -10.50 9.16
C GLY A 577 3.89 -11.27 10.16
N ALA A 578 3.41 -10.59 11.19
CA ALA A 578 2.57 -11.18 12.22
C ALA A 578 1.06 -11.04 11.93
N ALA A 579 0.65 -10.76 10.68
CA ALA A 579 -0.74 -10.50 10.35
C ALA A 579 -1.68 -11.68 10.65
N PHE A 580 -1.23 -12.93 10.53
CA PHE A 580 -2.03 -14.11 10.92
C PHE A 580 -2.22 -14.24 12.44
N LEU A 581 -1.20 -13.89 13.24
CA LEU A 581 -1.33 -13.81 14.70
C LEU A 581 -2.31 -12.71 15.11
N ASN A 582 -2.18 -11.53 14.50
CA ASN A 582 -3.10 -10.43 14.78
C ASN A 582 -4.53 -10.75 14.32
N ALA A 583 -4.72 -11.39 13.17
CA ALA A 583 -6.01 -11.90 12.71
C ALA A 583 -6.62 -12.90 13.70
N THR A 584 -5.81 -13.81 14.25
CA THR A 584 -6.22 -14.76 15.29
C THR A 584 -6.69 -14.03 16.54
N ASN A 585 -5.92 -13.04 17.00
CA ASN A 585 -6.29 -12.17 18.11
C ASN A 585 -7.66 -11.52 17.88
N ARG A 586 -7.85 -10.85 16.73
CA ARG A 586 -9.10 -10.15 16.42
C ARG A 586 -10.32 -11.08 16.48
N ALA A 587 -10.20 -12.26 15.89
CA ALA A 587 -11.27 -13.25 15.87
C ALA A 587 -11.60 -13.81 17.27
N ILE A 588 -10.58 -14.22 18.03
CA ILE A 588 -10.74 -14.88 19.34
C ILE A 588 -11.13 -13.91 20.45
N CYS A 589 -10.54 -12.71 20.47
CA CYS A 589 -10.79 -11.75 21.54
C CYS A 589 -11.92 -10.75 21.19
N GLY A 590 -12.39 -10.74 19.94
CA GLY A 590 -13.39 -9.76 19.47
C GLY A 590 -12.86 -8.33 19.47
N ILE A 591 -11.53 -8.16 19.61
CA ILE A 591 -10.86 -6.87 19.47
C ILE A 591 -10.74 -6.66 17.97
N LEU A 592 -11.74 -6.04 17.34
CA LEU A 592 -11.57 -5.52 15.99
C LEU A 592 -10.36 -4.59 15.96
N PRO A 593 -9.66 -4.41 14.81
CA PRO A 593 -8.79 -3.24 14.69
C PRO A 593 -9.70 -2.07 15.02
N GLU A 594 -9.40 -1.36 16.10
CA GLU A 594 -10.22 -0.25 16.55
C GLU A 594 -10.45 0.65 15.34
N ASN A 595 -11.71 1.00 15.06
CA ASN A 595 -12.11 1.75 13.86
C ASN A 595 -11.40 3.09 13.87
N LYS A 596 -10.15 3.10 13.40
CA LYS A 596 -9.42 4.30 13.10
C LYS A 596 -10.26 5.07 12.10
N ALA A 597 -10.27 6.38 12.21
CA ALA A 597 -10.86 7.19 11.18
C ALA A 597 -10.27 6.78 9.82
N SER A 598 -11.14 6.36 8.90
CA SER A 598 -10.77 5.87 7.59
C SER A 598 -11.44 6.67 6.50
N LEU A 599 -10.76 6.82 5.36
CA LEU A 599 -11.24 7.58 4.22
C LEU A 599 -10.88 6.88 2.91
N LEU A 600 -11.84 6.84 1.97
CA LEU A 600 -11.60 6.39 0.61
C LEU A 600 -11.24 7.59 -0.29
N LEU A 601 -10.15 7.49 -1.02
CA LEU A 601 -9.73 8.42 -2.06
C LEU A 601 -9.81 7.72 -3.41
N VAL A 602 -10.45 8.34 -4.40
CA VAL A 602 -10.61 7.73 -5.73
C VAL A 602 -9.97 8.61 -6.80
N GLY A 603 -9.17 8.01 -7.67
CA GLY A 603 -8.49 8.68 -8.79
C GLY A 603 -8.52 7.86 -10.07
N HIS A 604 -8.36 8.51 -11.22
CA HIS A 604 -8.50 7.84 -12.53
C HIS A 604 -7.24 7.10 -12.96
N ASP A 605 -6.04 7.60 -12.64
CA ASP A 605 -4.78 6.90 -12.88
C ASP A 605 -3.67 7.37 -11.90
N ALA A 606 -2.44 6.86 -12.07
CA ALA A 606 -1.28 7.22 -11.25
C ALA A 606 -0.19 7.99 -12.02
N GLN A 607 -0.53 8.76 -13.04
CA GLN A 607 0.44 9.58 -13.80
C GLN A 607 0.77 10.89 -13.05
N PRO A 608 1.94 11.51 -13.26
CA PRO A 608 2.40 12.67 -12.49
C PRO A 608 1.77 14.00 -12.95
N HIS A 609 0.46 14.02 -13.17
CA HIS A 609 -0.30 15.23 -13.53
C HIS A 609 -0.88 15.93 -12.28
N GLY A 610 -1.40 17.15 -12.48
CA GLY A 610 -1.87 18.01 -11.38
C GLY A 610 -2.92 17.36 -10.48
N ALA A 611 -3.94 16.69 -11.05
CA ALA A 611 -5.02 16.09 -10.27
C ALA A 611 -4.52 14.92 -9.39
N GLN A 612 -3.64 14.08 -9.92
CA GLN A 612 -3.04 12.93 -9.25
C GLN A 612 -2.10 13.38 -8.15
N MET A 613 -1.31 14.43 -8.41
CA MET A 613 -0.46 15.05 -7.40
C MET A 613 -1.27 15.66 -6.25
N ILE A 614 -2.42 16.28 -6.53
CA ILE A 614 -3.34 16.75 -5.48
C ILE A 614 -3.81 15.56 -4.63
N LEU A 615 -4.31 14.49 -5.26
CA LEU A 615 -4.80 13.30 -4.55
C LEU A 615 -3.72 12.64 -3.69
N LEU A 616 -2.50 12.50 -4.22
CA LEU A 616 -1.36 11.93 -3.50
C LEU A 616 -0.97 12.80 -2.29
N ASN A 617 -0.97 14.12 -2.44
CA ASN A 617 -0.63 15.01 -1.33
C ASN A 617 -1.73 15.07 -0.26
N LEU A 618 -3.00 14.94 -0.65
CA LEU A 618 -4.10 14.74 0.30
C LEU A 618 -3.90 13.44 1.10
N ALA A 619 -3.63 12.32 0.41
CA ALA A 619 -3.35 11.04 1.05
C ALA A 619 -2.18 11.15 2.05
N ARG A 620 -1.09 11.82 1.66
CA ARG A 620 0.09 12.05 2.52
C ARG A 620 -0.27 12.88 3.73
N HIS A 621 -1.00 13.99 3.55
CA HIS A 621 -1.39 14.87 4.64
C HIS A 621 -2.29 14.14 5.65
N TYR A 622 -3.35 13.47 5.17
CA TYR A 622 -4.29 12.77 6.05
C TYR A 622 -3.65 11.62 6.82
N LYS A 623 -2.70 10.89 6.22
CA LYS A 623 -1.94 9.84 6.93
C LYS A 623 -0.93 10.43 7.93
N ARG A 624 -0.06 11.33 7.48
CA ARG A 624 1.10 11.79 8.27
C ARG A 624 0.72 12.79 9.36
N VAL A 625 -0.17 13.73 9.03
CA VAL A 625 -0.62 14.77 9.95
C VAL A 625 -1.83 14.25 10.74
N CYS A 626 -2.91 13.90 10.03
CA CYS A 626 -4.18 13.59 10.69
C CYS A 626 -4.26 12.20 11.34
N GLY A 627 -3.42 11.26 10.90
CA GLY A 627 -3.41 9.90 11.41
C GLY A 627 -4.54 9.02 10.89
N ILE A 628 -5.20 9.42 9.81
CA ILE A 628 -6.31 8.70 9.18
C ILE A 628 -5.77 7.47 8.44
N ASP A 629 -6.51 6.36 8.46
CA ASP A 629 -6.24 5.22 7.59
C ASP A 629 -6.78 5.48 6.18
N ILE A 630 -5.89 5.47 5.18
CA ILE A 630 -6.21 5.92 3.83
C ILE A 630 -6.31 4.72 2.91
N HIS A 631 -7.47 4.58 2.29
CA HIS A 631 -7.69 3.66 1.18
C HIS A 631 -7.70 4.45 -0.12
N VAL A 632 -7.03 3.94 -1.15
CA VAL A 632 -7.01 4.56 -2.47
C VAL A 632 -7.51 3.55 -3.49
N LEU A 633 -8.45 3.96 -4.34
CA LEU A 633 -8.84 3.23 -5.54
C LEU A 633 -8.37 4.03 -6.77
N LEU A 634 -7.44 3.47 -7.53
CA LEU A 634 -7.00 4.02 -8.82
C LEU A 634 -7.56 3.18 -9.97
N LEU A 635 -8.10 3.85 -10.99
CA LEU A 635 -8.72 3.21 -12.15
C LEU A 635 -7.74 2.91 -13.29
N GLY A 636 -6.49 3.29 -13.14
CA GLY A 636 -5.46 3.17 -14.17
C GLY A 636 -4.05 3.24 -13.59
N PRO A 637 -3.06 2.60 -14.25
CA PRO A 637 -1.69 2.57 -13.76
C PRO A 637 -0.96 3.90 -13.97
N GLY A 638 0.27 4.01 -13.48
CA GLY A 638 1.15 5.15 -13.74
C GLY A 638 2.38 5.15 -12.84
N SER A 639 3.30 6.09 -13.07
CA SER A 639 4.60 6.13 -12.37
C SER A 639 4.48 6.44 -10.87
N LEU A 640 3.37 7.00 -10.41
CA LEU A 640 3.11 7.30 -8.99
C LEU A 640 2.55 6.12 -8.18
N VAL A 641 2.28 4.96 -8.78
CA VAL A 641 1.77 3.77 -8.04
C VAL A 641 2.61 3.48 -6.78
N PRO A 642 3.96 3.44 -6.82
CA PRO A 642 4.76 3.18 -5.62
C PRO A 642 4.56 4.23 -4.52
N GLU A 643 4.29 5.49 -4.88
CA GLU A 643 4.08 6.57 -3.91
C GLU A 643 2.71 6.48 -3.24
N PHE A 644 1.68 6.08 -3.98
CA PHE A 644 0.37 5.75 -3.42
C PHE A 644 0.46 4.54 -2.49
N GLN A 645 1.17 3.47 -2.86
CA GLN A 645 1.34 2.27 -2.04
C GLN A 645 2.04 2.56 -0.70
N LYS A 646 3.06 3.43 -0.67
CA LYS A 646 3.71 3.85 0.58
C LYS A 646 2.75 4.60 1.51
N THR A 647 1.77 5.29 0.92
CA THR A 647 0.91 6.24 1.62
C THR A 647 -0.47 5.66 1.97
N SER A 648 -0.89 4.56 1.37
CA SER A 648 -2.28 4.08 1.47
C SER A 648 -2.44 2.59 1.18
N ASN A 649 -3.59 2.05 1.59
CA ASN A 649 -4.10 0.77 1.13
C ASN A 649 -4.61 0.93 -0.31
N LEU A 650 -3.72 0.75 -1.28
CA LEU A 650 -4.00 0.96 -2.71
C LEU A 650 -4.67 -0.27 -3.36
N ALA A 651 -5.80 -0.03 -4.02
CA ALA A 651 -6.37 -0.90 -5.05
C ALA A 651 -6.19 -0.26 -6.43
N LEU A 652 -5.75 -1.05 -7.40
CA LEU A 652 -5.54 -0.62 -8.78
C LEU A 652 -6.32 -1.55 -9.70
N THR A 653 -7.41 -1.06 -10.29
CA THR A 653 -8.24 -1.84 -11.21
C THR A 653 -9.14 -0.94 -12.05
N SER A 654 -9.29 -1.27 -13.32
CA SER A 654 -10.31 -0.71 -14.22
C SER A 654 -11.52 -1.65 -14.41
N ASP A 655 -11.47 -2.85 -13.83
CA ASP A 655 -12.52 -3.86 -13.98
C ASP A 655 -13.74 -3.53 -13.12
N LYS A 656 -14.90 -3.42 -13.75
CA LYS A 656 -16.14 -2.98 -13.09
C LYS A 656 -16.64 -3.98 -12.04
N ALA A 657 -16.48 -5.28 -12.25
CA ALA A 657 -16.94 -6.29 -11.30
C ALA A 657 -16.08 -6.26 -10.03
N GLU A 658 -14.77 -6.15 -10.21
CA GLU A 658 -13.82 -6.01 -9.10
C GLU A 658 -14.01 -4.70 -8.34
N ILE A 659 -14.28 -3.59 -9.05
CA ILE A 659 -14.62 -2.31 -8.40
C ILE A 659 -15.86 -2.45 -7.53
N ALA A 660 -16.93 -3.08 -8.03
CA ALA A 660 -18.16 -3.28 -7.25
C ALA A 660 -17.89 -4.09 -5.96
N ARG A 661 -17.07 -5.15 -6.06
CA ARG A 661 -16.64 -5.95 -4.92
C ARG A 661 -15.81 -5.15 -3.91
N LEU A 662 -14.90 -4.30 -4.40
CA LEU A 662 -14.08 -3.42 -3.56
C LEU A 662 -14.92 -2.39 -2.82
N ILE A 663 -15.92 -1.78 -3.48
CA ILE A 663 -16.84 -0.83 -2.83
C ILE A 663 -17.59 -1.53 -1.68
N GLY A 664 -18.11 -2.74 -1.91
CA GLY A 664 -18.75 -3.54 -0.85
C GLY A 664 -17.80 -3.79 0.33
N ARG A 665 -16.56 -4.20 0.03
CA ARG A 665 -15.52 -4.41 1.06
C ARG A 665 -15.20 -3.14 1.83
N TYR A 666 -15.09 -1.98 1.19
CA TYR A 666 -14.85 -0.71 1.88
C TYR A 666 -16.01 -0.37 2.82
N ALA A 667 -17.25 -0.64 2.43
CA ALA A 667 -18.41 -0.45 3.28
C ALA A 667 -18.42 -1.43 4.49
N GLU A 668 -17.99 -2.68 4.30
CA GLU A 668 -17.81 -3.67 5.38
C GLU A 668 -16.71 -3.26 6.36
N LEU A 669 -15.64 -2.63 5.87
CA LEU A 669 -14.58 -2.02 6.70
C LEU A 669 -15.03 -0.77 7.46
N GLY A 670 -16.30 -0.37 7.35
CA GLY A 670 -16.83 0.81 8.03
C GLY A 670 -16.44 2.14 7.39
N ILE A 671 -15.91 2.14 6.17
CA ILE A 671 -15.61 3.36 5.43
C ILE A 671 -16.93 3.95 4.93
N ARG A 672 -17.26 5.15 5.42
CA ARG A 672 -18.53 5.84 5.11
C ARG A 672 -18.36 7.11 4.28
N THR A 673 -17.12 7.51 4.00
CA THR A 673 -16.83 8.76 3.29
C THR A 673 -15.82 8.51 2.18
N ALA A 674 -16.06 9.12 1.02
CA ALA A 674 -15.14 9.08 -0.12
C ALA A 674 -14.90 10.47 -0.71
N ILE A 675 -13.65 10.75 -1.10
CA ILE A 675 -13.29 11.90 -1.94
C ILE A 675 -12.95 11.36 -3.32
N VAL A 676 -13.78 11.68 -4.30
CA VAL A 676 -13.59 11.30 -5.71
C VAL A 676 -12.94 12.46 -6.43
N ASN A 677 -11.77 12.22 -7.01
CA ASN A 677 -10.98 13.26 -7.65
C ASN A 677 -11.15 13.22 -9.17
N SER A 678 -11.51 14.39 -9.73
CA SER A 678 -11.68 14.68 -11.15
C SER A 678 -12.96 14.12 -11.78
N ALA A 679 -13.47 14.83 -12.80
CA ALA A 679 -14.58 14.38 -13.65
C ALA A 679 -14.31 13.01 -14.33
N ALA A 680 -13.05 12.64 -14.51
CA ALA A 680 -12.65 11.34 -15.07
C ALA A 680 -13.08 10.15 -14.19
N SER A 681 -13.12 10.35 -12.87
CA SER A 681 -13.52 9.33 -11.90
C SER A 681 -14.99 9.41 -11.49
N ALA A 682 -15.71 10.44 -11.98
CA ALA A 682 -17.05 10.79 -11.50
C ALA A 682 -18.13 9.72 -11.75
N TRP A 683 -17.91 8.82 -12.71
CA TRP A 683 -18.83 7.72 -13.02
C TRP A 683 -18.99 6.72 -11.86
N LEU A 684 -18.07 6.71 -10.88
CA LEU A 684 -18.17 5.85 -9.69
C LEU A 684 -19.03 6.44 -8.57
N VAL A 685 -19.28 7.75 -8.60
CA VAL A 685 -20.00 8.42 -7.52
C VAL A 685 -21.38 7.80 -7.27
N PRO A 686 -22.23 7.50 -8.29
CA PRO A 686 -23.52 6.86 -8.05
C PRO A 686 -23.40 5.52 -7.30
N ALA A 687 -22.47 4.65 -7.71
CA ALA A 687 -22.27 3.34 -7.08
C ALA A 687 -21.78 3.44 -5.63
N LEU A 688 -20.92 4.42 -5.33
CA LEU A 688 -20.47 4.70 -3.96
C LEU A 688 -21.63 5.20 -3.09
N SER A 689 -22.43 6.13 -3.62
CA SER A 689 -23.59 6.70 -2.93
C SER A 689 -24.68 5.65 -2.67
N GLU A 690 -24.94 4.73 -3.62
CA GLU A 690 -25.88 3.61 -3.46
C GLU A 690 -25.48 2.65 -2.32
N GLN A 691 -24.19 2.52 -2.04
CA GLN A 691 -23.65 1.74 -0.91
C GLN A 691 -23.60 2.53 0.40
N GLY A 692 -24.24 3.70 0.44
CA GLY A 692 -24.37 4.54 1.64
C GLY A 692 -23.13 5.37 1.98
N MET A 693 -22.20 5.55 1.05
CA MET A 693 -21.04 6.44 1.26
C MET A 693 -21.40 7.90 0.97
N ALA A 694 -20.98 8.81 1.85
CA ALA A 694 -21.02 10.24 1.58
C ALA A 694 -19.85 10.62 0.66
N VAL A 695 -20.16 11.03 -0.58
CA VAL A 695 -19.15 11.34 -1.60
C VAL A 695 -18.97 12.85 -1.77
N THR A 696 -17.72 13.31 -1.68
CA THR A 696 -17.29 14.64 -2.12
C THR A 696 -16.56 14.52 -3.45
N LEU A 697 -17.08 15.16 -4.49
CA LEU A 697 -16.51 15.12 -5.85
C LEU A 697 -15.70 16.39 -6.12
N LEU A 698 -14.44 16.23 -6.51
CA LEU A 698 -13.57 17.35 -6.94
C LEU A 698 -13.63 17.46 -8.46
N ILE A 699 -13.95 18.65 -8.97
CA ILE A 699 -13.95 18.94 -10.41
C ILE A 699 -12.81 19.90 -10.74
N HIS A 700 -11.92 19.45 -11.64
CA HIS A 700 -10.78 20.23 -12.12
C HIS A 700 -10.86 20.47 -13.63
N GLU A 701 -11.91 20.02 -14.29
CA GLU A 701 -12.04 20.08 -15.74
C GLU A 701 -12.88 21.28 -16.16
N MET A 702 -12.47 21.89 -17.28
CA MET A 702 -13.21 22.94 -17.95
C MET A 702 -13.92 22.37 -19.20
N PRO A 703 -14.92 23.06 -19.78
CA PRO A 703 -15.80 22.48 -20.81
C PRO A 703 -15.12 21.84 -22.02
N ASN A 704 -14.03 22.38 -22.55
CA ASN A 704 -13.40 21.74 -23.72
C ASN A 704 -12.67 20.45 -23.32
N LEU A 705 -12.09 20.39 -22.12
CA LEU A 705 -11.49 19.15 -21.59
C LEU A 705 -12.55 18.06 -21.38
N LEU A 706 -13.75 18.43 -20.90
CA LEU A 706 -14.87 17.48 -20.82
C LEU A 706 -15.26 16.93 -22.20
N SER A 707 -15.14 17.76 -23.24
CA SER A 707 -15.41 17.37 -24.63
C SER A 707 -14.33 16.48 -25.20
N GLU A 708 -13.07 16.88 -25.08
CA GLU A 708 -11.90 16.16 -25.57
C GLU A 708 -11.85 14.73 -25.02
N TYR A 709 -12.18 14.55 -23.74
CA TYR A 709 -12.16 13.25 -23.08
C TYR A 709 -13.53 12.56 -22.98
N ASN A 710 -14.57 13.10 -23.62
CA ASN A 710 -15.94 12.54 -23.62
C ASN A 710 -16.54 12.31 -22.21
N LEU A 711 -16.29 13.23 -21.28
CA LEU A 711 -16.65 13.08 -19.86
C LEU A 711 -18.02 13.67 -19.48
N HIS A 712 -18.75 14.29 -20.40
CA HIS A 712 -19.99 15.03 -20.10
C HIS A 712 -21.02 14.23 -19.30
N MET A 713 -21.34 13.01 -19.76
CA MET A 713 -22.39 12.19 -19.14
C MET A 713 -21.99 11.75 -17.73
N GLN A 714 -20.77 11.23 -17.57
CA GLN A 714 -20.26 10.80 -16.27
C GLN A 714 -20.07 11.94 -15.28
N ALA A 715 -19.59 13.10 -15.73
CA ALA A 715 -19.45 14.29 -14.90
C ALA A 715 -20.82 14.77 -14.40
N LYS A 716 -21.83 14.77 -15.28
CA LYS A 716 -23.21 15.13 -14.94
C LYS A 716 -23.85 14.18 -13.93
N LEU A 717 -23.75 12.87 -14.16
CA LEU A 717 -24.30 11.87 -13.24
C LEU A 717 -23.57 11.90 -11.89
N GLY A 718 -22.24 11.96 -11.91
CA GLY A 718 -21.45 12.00 -10.70
C GLY A 718 -21.70 13.25 -9.87
N ALA A 719 -21.78 14.43 -10.49
CA ALA A 719 -22.05 15.68 -9.80
C ALA A 719 -23.44 15.69 -9.13
N LYS A 720 -24.46 15.12 -9.79
CA LYS A 720 -25.81 15.00 -9.21
C LYS A 720 -25.90 13.99 -8.06
N ALA A 721 -25.09 12.93 -8.10
CA ALA A 721 -25.09 11.88 -7.08
C ALA A 721 -24.16 12.19 -5.89
N ALA A 722 -23.27 13.17 -6.03
CA ALA A 722 -22.36 13.60 -4.96
C ALA A 722 -23.11 14.37 -3.88
N ARG A 723 -22.67 14.22 -2.62
CA ARG A 723 -23.17 15.04 -1.50
C ARG A 723 -22.70 16.49 -1.63
N ASN A 724 -21.45 16.67 -2.04
CA ASN A 724 -20.82 17.97 -2.26
C ASN A 724 -19.99 17.93 -3.54
N VAL A 725 -20.09 18.98 -4.36
CA VAL A 725 -19.21 19.17 -5.52
C VAL A 725 -18.29 20.36 -5.25
N VAL A 726 -16.99 20.13 -5.35
CA VAL A 726 -15.95 21.10 -5.04
C VAL A 726 -15.30 21.58 -6.31
N PHE A 727 -15.24 22.91 -6.46
CA PHE A 727 -14.58 23.58 -7.57
C PHE A 727 -13.47 24.49 -7.04
N PRO A 728 -12.39 24.68 -7.81
CA PRO A 728 -11.28 25.49 -7.36
C PRO A 728 -11.55 27.00 -7.45
N ALA A 729 -12.53 27.42 -8.26
CA ALA A 729 -12.95 28.82 -8.41
C ALA A 729 -14.39 28.92 -8.93
N ALA A 730 -15.00 30.09 -8.79
CA ALA A 730 -16.38 30.35 -9.22
C ALA A 730 -16.56 30.23 -10.74
N TYR A 731 -15.62 30.73 -11.54
CA TYR A 731 -15.70 30.67 -13.00
C TYR A 731 -15.74 29.23 -13.55
N PRO A 732 -14.84 28.30 -13.15
CA PRO A 732 -14.96 26.88 -13.48
C PRO A 732 -16.31 26.26 -13.10
N CYS A 733 -16.83 26.56 -11.91
CA CYS A 733 -18.14 26.08 -11.45
C CYS A 733 -19.26 26.52 -12.41
N GLN A 734 -19.34 27.82 -12.70
CA GLN A 734 -20.34 28.37 -13.61
C GLN A 734 -20.26 27.72 -14.99
N ARG A 735 -19.06 27.64 -15.58
CA ARG A 735 -18.85 27.07 -16.92
C ARG A 735 -19.17 25.58 -16.98
N PHE A 736 -18.89 24.84 -15.91
CA PHE A 736 -19.26 23.43 -15.78
C PHE A 736 -20.77 23.23 -15.76
N CYS A 737 -21.49 23.99 -14.92
CA CYS A 737 -22.95 23.91 -14.83
C CYS A 737 -23.64 24.31 -16.15
N GLU A 738 -23.15 25.39 -16.79
CA GLU A 738 -23.63 25.84 -18.10
C GLU A 738 -23.43 24.77 -19.19
N ALA A 739 -22.23 24.19 -19.28
CA ALA A 739 -21.88 23.20 -20.31
C ALA A 739 -22.66 21.88 -20.15
N LEU A 740 -22.98 21.50 -18.92
CA LEU A 740 -23.71 20.26 -18.64
C LEU A 740 -25.22 20.45 -18.52
N HIS A 741 -25.71 21.69 -18.54
CA HIS A 741 -27.10 22.04 -18.28
C HIS A 741 -27.60 21.38 -16.99
N ILE A 742 -26.95 21.71 -15.87
CA ILE A 742 -27.29 21.24 -14.53
C ILE A 742 -27.31 22.37 -13.52
N ASP A 743 -28.23 22.25 -12.57
CA ASP A 743 -28.21 22.99 -11.30
C ASP A 743 -27.77 22.01 -10.20
N LEU A 744 -26.91 22.48 -9.30
CA LEU A 744 -26.35 21.69 -8.21
C LEU A 744 -26.77 22.29 -6.87
N ASP A 745 -27.35 21.46 -6.00
CA ASP A 745 -27.87 21.89 -4.70
C ASP A 745 -26.76 22.21 -3.69
N SER A 746 -25.59 21.57 -3.81
CA SER A 746 -24.45 21.75 -2.92
C SER A 746 -23.13 21.89 -3.70
N THR A 747 -22.67 23.12 -3.84
CA THR A 747 -21.38 23.45 -4.46
C THR A 747 -20.51 24.24 -3.49
N THR A 748 -19.23 23.88 -3.41
CA THR A 748 -18.24 24.60 -2.59
C THR A 748 -17.11 25.10 -3.47
N ILE A 749 -16.78 26.39 -3.36
CA ILE A 749 -15.58 26.94 -3.96
C ILE A 749 -14.42 26.81 -2.97
N LEU A 750 -13.50 25.91 -3.26
CA LEU A 750 -12.33 25.64 -2.43
C LEU A 750 -11.07 25.59 -3.31
N PRO A 751 -10.29 26.69 -3.38
CA PRO A 751 -9.09 26.75 -4.20
C PRO A 751 -8.02 25.78 -3.69
N GLN A 752 -7.41 24.98 -4.58
CA GLN A 752 -6.33 24.08 -4.15
C GLN A 752 -5.09 24.86 -3.68
N GLY A 753 -4.35 24.30 -2.72
CA GLY A 753 -3.10 24.87 -2.20
C GLY A 753 -1.86 24.51 -3.04
N ASN A 754 -0.74 25.20 -2.79
CA ASN A 754 0.56 24.95 -3.43
C ASN A 754 1.32 23.80 -2.73
N TYR A 755 1.10 22.57 -3.19
CA TYR A 755 1.69 21.37 -2.58
C TYR A 755 3.21 21.22 -2.79
N LYS A 756 3.86 22.02 -3.66
CA LYS A 756 5.32 21.95 -3.86
C LYS A 756 6.11 22.83 -2.88
N GLY A 757 5.45 23.78 -2.21
CA GLY A 757 6.11 24.66 -1.23
C GLY A 757 7.24 25.52 -1.82
N ILE A 758 7.13 25.90 -3.10
CA ILE A 758 8.13 26.72 -3.79
C ILE A 758 8.32 28.07 -3.08
N LYS A 759 9.57 28.46 -2.86
CA LYS A 759 9.96 29.75 -2.27
C LYS A 759 11.01 30.44 -3.12
N PHE A 760 11.05 31.77 -3.03
CA PHE A 760 12.08 32.58 -3.67
C PHE A 760 13.47 32.28 -3.10
N SER A 761 14.47 32.20 -3.98
CA SER A 761 15.88 32.07 -3.61
C SER A 761 16.73 32.97 -4.50
N ALA A 762 17.39 33.95 -3.88
CA ALA A 762 18.31 34.85 -4.57
C ALA A 762 19.52 34.09 -5.15
N THR A 763 19.97 33.04 -4.47
CA THR A 763 21.06 32.17 -4.93
C THR A 763 20.66 31.41 -6.20
N LEU A 764 19.51 30.73 -6.19
CA LEU A 764 19.02 29.99 -7.36
C LEU A 764 18.75 30.93 -8.54
N ARG A 765 18.24 32.15 -8.27
CA ARG A 765 18.07 33.19 -9.29
C ARG A 765 19.39 33.52 -9.99
N ALA A 766 20.46 33.75 -9.23
CA ALA A 766 21.78 34.05 -9.78
C ALA A 766 22.35 32.87 -10.58
N GLU A 767 22.23 31.65 -10.06
CA GLU A 767 22.73 30.42 -10.70
C GLU A 767 22.06 30.15 -12.05
N VAL A 768 20.72 30.18 -12.10
CA VAL A 768 19.96 29.93 -13.34
C VAL A 768 20.23 31.02 -14.37
N ARG A 769 20.27 32.30 -13.96
CA ARG A 769 20.58 33.40 -14.89
C ARG A 769 22.00 33.29 -15.44
N ALA A 770 23.00 32.98 -14.61
CA ALA A 770 24.36 32.77 -15.07
C ALA A 770 24.46 31.58 -16.03
N GLY A 771 23.81 30.45 -15.72
CA GLY A 771 23.83 29.25 -16.56
C GLY A 771 23.17 29.43 -17.93
N LEU A 772 22.18 30.34 -18.04
CA LEU A 772 21.53 30.70 -19.30
C LEU A 772 22.11 31.95 -19.96
N ALA A 773 23.20 32.51 -19.42
CA ALA A 773 23.81 33.76 -19.87
C ALA A 773 22.82 34.96 -19.94
N ILE A 774 21.89 35.03 -18.99
CA ILE A 774 20.91 36.12 -18.86
C ILE A 774 21.50 37.24 -17.97
N PRO A 775 21.61 38.49 -18.46
CA PRO A 775 22.09 39.60 -17.66
C PRO A 775 21.25 39.85 -16.40
N VAL A 776 21.88 40.30 -15.31
CA VAL A 776 21.17 40.63 -14.05
C VAL A 776 20.15 41.76 -14.26
N SER A 777 20.45 42.71 -15.13
CA SER A 777 19.58 43.84 -15.48
C SER A 777 18.42 43.46 -16.43
N ALA A 778 18.44 42.28 -17.03
CA ALA A 778 17.42 41.86 -17.98
C ALA A 778 16.14 41.40 -17.28
N PHE A 779 15.01 41.57 -17.98
CA PHE A 779 13.71 41.02 -17.58
C PHE A 779 13.53 39.61 -18.14
N LEU A 780 13.16 38.66 -17.29
CA LEU A 780 12.87 37.29 -17.70
C LEU A 780 11.38 36.97 -17.53
N VAL A 781 10.72 36.68 -18.65
CA VAL A 781 9.32 36.25 -18.71
C VAL A 781 9.26 34.73 -18.84
N ILE A 782 8.57 34.07 -17.93
CA ILE A 782 8.46 32.60 -17.90
C ILE A 782 7.07 32.12 -18.29
N GLY A 783 7.02 31.02 -19.05
CA GLY A 783 5.85 30.17 -19.26
C GLY A 783 6.16 28.74 -18.77
N VAL A 784 5.17 28.07 -18.19
CA VAL A 784 5.32 26.75 -17.56
C VAL A 784 4.10 25.89 -17.85
N GLY A 785 4.34 24.70 -18.38
CA GLY A 785 3.30 23.71 -18.65
C GLY A 785 3.60 22.84 -19.87
N PHE A 786 2.78 21.82 -20.09
CA PHE A 786 2.79 21.08 -21.34
C PHE A 786 2.32 22.01 -22.47
N ALA A 787 3.18 22.28 -23.44
CA ALA A 787 2.93 23.23 -24.52
C ALA A 787 2.00 22.59 -25.57
N ASP A 788 0.71 22.80 -25.36
CA ASP A 788 -0.39 22.50 -26.27
C ASP A 788 -1.15 23.79 -26.65
N ILE A 789 -2.17 23.66 -27.50
CA ILE A 789 -3.00 24.80 -27.93
C ILE A 789 -3.81 25.40 -26.77
N ARG A 790 -4.14 24.60 -25.75
CA ARG A 790 -4.95 25.01 -24.60
C ARG A 790 -4.16 25.86 -23.62
N LYS A 791 -2.89 25.54 -23.37
CA LYS A 791 -1.91 26.35 -22.61
C LYS A 791 -1.41 27.56 -23.40
N GLY A 792 -1.76 27.64 -24.68
CA GLY A 792 -1.50 28.80 -25.53
C GLY A 792 -0.02 29.05 -25.78
N PHE A 793 0.77 27.99 -25.99
CA PHE A 793 2.20 28.13 -26.31
C PHE A 793 2.43 28.89 -27.63
N ASP A 794 1.52 28.75 -28.58
CA ASP A 794 1.46 29.54 -29.81
C ASP A 794 1.34 31.04 -29.53
N LEU A 795 0.50 31.43 -28.56
CA LEU A 795 0.34 32.82 -28.12
C LEU A 795 1.60 33.31 -27.39
N PHE A 796 2.20 32.47 -26.55
CA PHE A 796 3.45 32.77 -25.83
C PHE A 796 4.58 33.10 -26.81
N ILE A 797 4.78 32.29 -27.85
CA ILE A 797 5.82 32.51 -28.86
C ILE A 797 5.57 33.79 -29.67
N GLN A 798 4.33 34.08 -30.03
CA GLN A 798 3.99 35.32 -30.73
C GLN A 798 4.31 36.57 -29.88
N ILE A 799 4.00 36.52 -28.58
CA ILE A 799 4.35 37.59 -27.63
C ILE A 799 5.88 37.71 -27.51
N ALA A 800 6.58 36.58 -27.33
CA ALA A 800 8.04 36.55 -27.21
C ALA A 800 8.72 37.16 -28.44
N ASN A 801 8.31 36.76 -29.64
CA ASN A 801 8.86 37.24 -30.90
C ASN A 801 8.69 38.76 -31.08
N TYR A 802 7.60 39.34 -30.58
CA TYR A 802 7.47 40.79 -30.60
C TYR A 802 8.48 41.47 -29.69
N PHE A 803 8.55 41.08 -28.42
CA PHE A 803 9.44 41.72 -27.45
C PHE A 803 10.91 41.55 -27.81
N ILE A 804 11.30 40.36 -28.31
CA ILE A 804 12.65 40.09 -28.80
C ILE A 804 13.00 41.03 -29.97
N LYS A 805 12.04 41.38 -30.84
CA LYS A 805 12.28 42.33 -31.95
C LYS A 805 12.28 43.79 -31.48
N SER A 806 11.50 44.15 -30.47
CA SER A 806 11.29 45.54 -30.05
C SER A 806 12.19 46.01 -28.88
N ARG A 807 12.75 45.08 -28.10
CA ARG A 807 13.55 45.37 -26.90
C ARG A 807 14.74 44.41 -26.79
N ASP A 808 15.88 44.89 -26.32
CA ASP A 808 17.10 44.10 -26.10
C ASP A 808 17.23 43.56 -24.66
N ASP A 809 16.46 44.10 -23.72
CA ASP A 809 16.51 43.78 -22.28
C ASP A 809 15.50 42.72 -21.81
N VAL A 810 14.70 42.13 -22.71
CA VAL A 810 13.65 41.15 -22.37
C VAL A 810 13.98 39.77 -22.92
N TYR A 811 13.91 38.77 -22.04
CA TYR A 811 14.16 37.36 -22.29
C TYR A 811 12.93 36.53 -21.98
N PHE A 812 12.78 35.41 -22.69
CA PHE A 812 11.66 34.48 -22.53
C PHE A 812 12.15 33.08 -22.22
N LEU A 813 11.42 32.37 -21.37
CA LEU A 813 11.72 31.01 -20.94
C LEU A 813 10.44 30.17 -20.93
N TRP A 814 10.44 29.04 -21.62
CA TRP A 814 9.39 28.03 -21.48
C TRP A 814 9.93 26.78 -20.78
N VAL A 815 9.24 26.33 -19.74
CA VAL A 815 9.55 25.09 -19.01
C VAL A 815 8.45 24.06 -19.24
N GLY A 816 8.76 23.00 -19.97
CA GLY A 816 7.85 21.89 -20.27
C GLY A 816 8.01 21.35 -21.69
N GLU A 817 7.49 20.14 -21.92
CA GLU A 817 7.49 19.50 -23.23
C GLU A 817 6.46 20.13 -24.17
N ILE A 818 6.76 20.11 -25.47
CA ILE A 818 5.91 20.66 -26.54
C ILE A 818 5.22 19.50 -27.25
N GLN A 819 3.90 19.61 -27.43
CA GLN A 819 3.14 18.64 -28.19
C GLN A 819 3.74 18.46 -29.60
N PRO A 820 4.00 17.22 -30.08
CA PRO A 820 4.71 16.98 -31.34
C PRO A 820 4.10 17.71 -32.55
N VAL A 821 2.76 17.73 -32.63
CA VAL A 821 2.03 18.42 -33.68
C VAL A 821 2.29 19.93 -33.63
N LEU A 822 2.20 20.55 -32.45
CA LEU A 822 2.44 21.98 -32.30
C LEU A 822 3.90 22.36 -32.61
N ARG A 823 4.85 21.50 -32.22
CA ARG A 823 6.27 21.67 -32.57
C ARG A 823 6.51 21.67 -34.08
N ALA A 824 5.83 20.79 -34.81
CA ALA A 824 5.93 20.73 -36.27
C ALA A 824 5.40 22.02 -36.94
N HIS A 825 4.31 22.60 -36.41
CA HIS A 825 3.71 23.82 -36.96
C HIS A 825 4.46 25.09 -36.60
N LEU A 826 5.03 25.19 -35.40
CA LEU A 826 5.73 26.37 -34.89
C LEU A 826 7.26 26.27 -34.99
N GLY A 827 7.80 25.22 -35.62
CA GLY A 827 9.24 24.92 -35.62
C GLY A 827 10.10 26.11 -36.05
N THR A 828 9.74 26.76 -37.16
CA THR A 828 10.46 27.92 -37.69
C THR A 828 10.44 29.11 -36.72
N ASP A 829 9.30 29.38 -36.07
CA ASP A 829 9.18 30.49 -35.11
C ASP A 829 9.99 30.22 -33.84
N ILE A 830 10.00 28.97 -33.37
CA ILE A 830 10.78 28.54 -32.20
C ILE A 830 12.28 28.65 -32.50
N GLU A 831 12.72 28.11 -33.65
CA GLU A 831 14.12 28.17 -34.06
C GLU A 831 14.60 29.61 -34.24
N ALA A 832 13.78 30.46 -34.86
CA ALA A 832 14.07 31.88 -35.01
C ALA A 832 14.20 32.58 -33.66
N ALA A 833 13.31 32.30 -32.70
CA ALA A 833 13.38 32.85 -31.35
C ALA A 833 14.62 32.35 -30.58
N GLN A 834 14.96 31.07 -30.68
CA GLN A 834 16.14 30.50 -30.03
C GLN A 834 17.45 31.06 -30.61
N ALA A 835 17.50 31.27 -31.92
CA ALA A 835 18.67 31.84 -32.61
C ALA A 835 19.03 33.26 -32.13
N THR A 836 18.10 33.98 -31.52
CA THR A 836 18.39 35.31 -30.95
C THR A 836 19.13 35.26 -29.62
N GLY A 837 19.30 34.07 -29.02
CA GLY A 837 19.89 33.90 -27.69
C GLY A 837 19.04 34.48 -26.54
N ARG A 838 17.76 34.80 -26.80
CA ARG A 838 16.86 35.47 -25.84
C ARG A 838 15.58 34.69 -25.54
N PHE A 839 15.35 33.57 -26.21
CA PHE A 839 14.29 32.62 -25.89
C PHE A 839 14.91 31.25 -25.54
N PHE A 840 14.54 30.70 -24.39
CA PHE A 840 15.02 29.43 -23.89
C PHE A 840 13.88 28.41 -23.75
N ARG A 841 14.18 27.16 -24.09
CA ARG A 841 13.29 26.02 -23.88
C ARG A 841 13.97 25.03 -22.96
N ILE A 842 13.32 24.74 -21.83
CA ILE A 842 13.74 23.73 -20.87
C ILE A 842 12.74 22.59 -20.93
N SER A 843 13.25 21.38 -21.15
CA SER A 843 12.46 20.15 -21.09
C SER A 843 11.89 19.91 -19.69
N PHE A 844 11.04 18.89 -19.53
CA PHE A 844 10.45 18.58 -18.22
C PHE A 844 11.51 18.53 -17.10
N ASN A 845 11.26 19.25 -16.00
CA ASN A 845 12.15 19.35 -14.86
C ASN A 845 11.35 19.30 -13.56
N ASP A 846 11.76 18.45 -12.62
CA ASP A 846 11.07 18.31 -11.33
C ASP A 846 11.26 19.53 -10.43
N ASP A 847 12.37 20.26 -10.57
CA ASP A 847 12.65 21.50 -9.84
C ASP A 847 12.32 22.73 -10.69
N VAL A 848 11.02 22.98 -10.87
CA VAL A 848 10.53 24.20 -11.54
C VAL A 848 10.76 25.45 -10.68
N GLY A 849 10.93 25.29 -9.36
CA GLY A 849 11.08 26.37 -8.38
C GLY A 849 12.21 27.35 -8.70
N LYS A 850 13.37 26.82 -9.10
CA LYS A 850 14.53 27.64 -9.49
C LYS A 850 14.25 28.55 -10.69
N TYR A 851 13.42 28.12 -11.64
CA TYR A 851 13.09 28.92 -12.82
C TYR A 851 12.11 30.05 -12.48
N TYR A 852 11.18 29.84 -11.53
CA TYR A 852 10.40 30.96 -11.00
C TYR A 852 11.29 31.96 -10.27
N ALA A 853 12.24 31.50 -9.44
CA ALA A 853 13.16 32.41 -8.73
C ALA A 853 14.00 33.25 -9.72
N ALA A 854 14.40 32.65 -10.84
CA ALA A 854 15.12 33.33 -11.92
C ALA A 854 14.29 34.39 -12.66
N SER A 855 12.96 34.30 -12.61
CA SER A 855 12.04 35.06 -13.47
C SER A 855 11.47 36.30 -12.79
N ASP A 856 10.98 37.22 -13.60
CA ASP A 856 10.42 38.50 -13.16
C ASP A 856 8.90 38.55 -13.33
N VAL A 857 8.38 37.91 -14.37
CA VAL A 857 6.94 37.85 -14.66
C VAL A 857 6.58 36.47 -15.19
N TYR A 858 5.45 35.91 -14.74
CA TYR A 858 4.87 34.68 -15.28
C TYR A 858 3.77 35.01 -16.29
N ALA A 859 3.93 34.57 -17.54
CA ALA A 859 2.92 34.72 -18.58
C ALA A 859 2.09 33.42 -18.71
N LEU A 860 0.87 33.45 -18.18
CA LEU A 860 -0.12 32.40 -18.32
C LEU A 860 -0.99 32.68 -19.54
N THR A 861 -0.53 32.24 -20.71
CA THR A 861 -1.23 32.42 -22.00
C THR A 861 -2.30 31.35 -22.26
N SER A 862 -2.74 30.64 -21.23
CA SER A 862 -3.78 29.61 -21.33
C SER A 862 -5.08 30.19 -21.91
N ARG A 863 -5.66 29.47 -22.87
CA ARG A 863 -7.05 29.66 -23.32
C ARG A 863 -8.04 29.09 -22.30
N GLU A 864 -7.64 28.04 -21.60
CA GLU A 864 -8.47 27.35 -20.62
C GLU A 864 -7.62 26.65 -19.55
N ASP A 865 -7.83 27.04 -18.29
CA ASP A 865 -7.13 26.51 -17.13
C ASP A 865 -7.98 26.74 -15.87
N PRO A 866 -8.51 25.69 -15.22
CA PRO A 866 -9.48 25.84 -14.12
C PRO A 866 -8.95 26.76 -13.01
N TYR A 867 -7.76 26.44 -12.50
CA TYR A 867 -7.06 27.15 -11.44
C TYR A 867 -5.62 26.60 -11.31
N PRO A 868 -4.72 26.89 -12.26
CA PRO A 868 -3.43 26.22 -12.38
C PRO A 868 -2.50 26.41 -11.18
N THR A 869 -1.94 25.31 -10.65
CA THR A 869 -0.94 25.35 -9.57
C THR A 869 0.29 26.17 -9.94
N VAL A 870 0.70 26.16 -11.21
CA VAL A 870 1.86 26.93 -11.71
C VAL A 870 1.71 28.45 -11.50
N ALA A 871 0.48 28.98 -11.54
CA ALA A 871 0.24 30.39 -11.22
C ALA A 871 0.41 30.67 -9.71
N MET A 872 0.01 29.73 -8.86
CA MET A 872 0.22 29.83 -7.40
C MET A 872 1.70 29.71 -7.04
N GLU A 873 2.43 28.82 -7.71
CA GLU A 873 3.87 28.64 -7.55
C GLU A 873 4.64 29.92 -7.90
N ALA A 874 4.28 30.58 -8.99
CA ALA A 874 4.84 31.87 -9.37
C ALA A 874 4.61 32.93 -8.27
N ILE A 875 3.37 33.09 -7.80
CA ILE A 875 3.03 34.06 -6.74
C ILE A 875 3.74 33.72 -5.42
N ALA A 876 3.88 32.43 -5.08
CA ALA A 876 4.64 31.97 -3.91
C ALA A 876 6.14 32.26 -4.00
N CYS A 877 6.68 32.35 -5.21
CA CYS A 877 8.05 32.83 -5.49
C CYS A 877 8.13 34.37 -5.59
N GLY A 878 7.00 35.05 -5.39
CA GLY A 878 6.84 36.49 -5.51
C GLY A 878 6.94 37.01 -6.94
N VAL A 879 6.63 36.16 -7.92
CA VAL A 879 6.56 36.50 -9.35
C VAL A 879 5.10 36.84 -9.71
N PRO A 880 4.79 38.07 -10.15
CA PRO A 880 3.44 38.41 -10.60
C PRO A 880 3.07 37.67 -11.88
N VAL A 881 1.76 37.45 -12.05
CA VAL A 881 1.20 36.69 -13.18
C VAL A 881 0.45 37.59 -14.13
N ILE A 882 0.51 37.28 -15.42
CA ILE A 882 -0.36 37.87 -16.44
C ILE A 882 -1.16 36.75 -17.08
N ALA A 883 -2.48 36.91 -17.14
CA ALA A 883 -3.38 35.91 -17.69
C ALA A 883 -4.44 36.55 -18.59
N PHE A 884 -4.96 35.79 -19.55
CA PHE A 884 -6.13 36.19 -20.31
C PHE A 884 -7.39 36.13 -19.44
N ASP A 885 -8.30 37.08 -19.60
CA ASP A 885 -9.63 37.06 -18.98
C ASP A 885 -10.43 35.84 -19.43
N LYS A 886 -11.44 35.41 -18.68
CA LYS A 886 -12.32 34.28 -19.04
C LYS A 886 -11.59 32.96 -19.35
N SER A 887 -10.32 32.82 -18.97
CA SER A 887 -9.52 31.62 -19.17
C SER A 887 -9.64 30.61 -18.02
N GLY A 888 -10.29 30.97 -16.92
CA GLY A 888 -10.27 30.18 -15.69
C GLY A 888 -10.57 30.99 -14.43
N GLY A 889 -10.16 30.47 -13.28
CA GLY A 889 -10.26 31.19 -12.00
C GLY A 889 -9.06 32.10 -11.67
N THR A 890 -7.93 31.97 -12.39
CA THR A 890 -6.74 32.81 -12.16
C THR A 890 -7.02 34.30 -12.37
N PRO A 891 -7.71 34.76 -13.44
CA PRO A 891 -7.97 36.19 -13.66
C PRO A 891 -8.67 36.88 -12.49
N ASP A 892 -9.67 36.24 -11.89
CA ASP A 892 -10.40 36.78 -10.74
C ASP A 892 -9.52 36.87 -9.50
N MET A 893 -8.66 35.87 -9.28
CA MET A 893 -7.65 35.91 -8.21
C MET A 893 -6.67 37.08 -8.42
N LEU A 894 -6.21 37.32 -9.65
CA LEU A 894 -5.28 38.42 -9.95
C LEU A 894 -5.92 39.78 -9.67
N ARG A 895 -7.19 39.98 -10.08
CA ARG A 895 -7.95 41.21 -9.80
C ARG A 895 -8.17 41.41 -8.30
N LYS A 896 -8.67 40.38 -7.62
CA LYS A 896 -9.06 40.44 -6.21
C LYS A 896 -7.90 40.78 -5.28
N TYR A 897 -6.71 40.25 -5.55
CA TYR A 897 -5.55 40.39 -4.66
C TYR A 897 -4.43 41.26 -5.23
N ALA A 898 -4.65 41.89 -6.39
CA ALA A 898 -3.65 42.64 -7.14
C ALA A 898 -2.35 41.84 -7.34
N ALA A 899 -2.46 40.54 -7.64
CA ALA A 899 -1.31 39.62 -7.74
C ALA A 899 -0.68 39.59 -9.16
N GLY A 900 -1.14 40.46 -10.06
CA GLY A 900 -0.79 40.40 -11.48
C GLY A 900 -1.54 41.41 -12.36
N ARG A 901 -1.69 41.05 -13.63
CA ARG A 901 -2.51 41.75 -14.64
C ARG A 901 -3.43 40.78 -15.36
N VAL A 902 -4.53 41.30 -15.90
CA VAL A 902 -5.47 40.52 -16.71
C VAL A 902 -5.64 41.21 -18.04
N ALA A 903 -5.40 40.47 -19.13
CA ALA A 903 -5.58 40.93 -20.49
C ALA A 903 -6.92 40.45 -21.06
N GLU A 904 -7.46 41.12 -22.07
CA GLU A 904 -8.65 40.69 -22.80
C GLU A 904 -8.45 39.30 -23.44
N TYR A 905 -9.48 38.45 -23.36
CA TYR A 905 -9.40 37.05 -23.78
C TYR A 905 -8.92 36.90 -25.23
N GLY A 906 -7.78 36.19 -25.40
CA GLY A 906 -7.20 35.92 -26.72
C GLY A 906 -6.61 37.14 -27.44
N ASN A 907 -6.66 38.34 -26.85
CA ASN A 907 -6.12 39.55 -27.44
C ASN A 907 -4.62 39.68 -27.14
N ILE A 908 -3.80 39.33 -28.12
CA ILE A 908 -2.33 39.37 -28.00
C ILE A 908 -1.84 40.79 -27.74
N GLU A 909 -2.41 41.80 -28.41
CA GLU A 909 -1.96 43.19 -28.28
C GLU A 909 -2.15 43.70 -26.86
N ASP A 910 -3.34 43.51 -26.29
CA ASP A 910 -3.59 43.89 -24.90
C ASP A 910 -2.73 43.07 -23.93
N PHE A 911 -2.50 41.78 -24.17
CA PHE A 911 -1.59 40.99 -23.32
C PHE A 911 -0.18 41.58 -23.30
N ARG A 912 0.33 42.06 -24.45
CA ARG A 912 1.63 42.73 -24.52
C ARG A 912 1.62 44.07 -23.79
N ASP A 913 0.52 44.82 -23.85
CA ASP A 913 0.39 46.09 -23.14
C ASP A 913 0.37 45.86 -21.62
N GLN A 914 -0.37 44.86 -21.16
CA GLN A 914 -0.36 44.42 -19.77
C GLN A 914 1.03 43.97 -19.33
N LEU A 915 1.75 43.21 -20.16
CA LEU A 915 3.14 42.80 -19.88
C LEU A 915 4.08 43.99 -19.83
N SER A 916 4.00 44.90 -20.78
CA SER A 916 4.82 46.11 -20.81
C SER A 916 4.61 46.97 -19.55
N SER A 917 3.38 47.01 -19.01
CA SER A 917 3.04 47.79 -17.82
C SER A 917 3.73 47.32 -16.52
N VAL A 918 4.34 46.14 -16.51
CA VAL A 918 4.98 45.55 -15.32
C VAL A 918 6.49 45.35 -15.46
N LEU A 919 7.11 45.76 -16.57
CA LEU A 919 8.55 45.66 -16.81
C LEU A 919 9.34 46.78 -16.07
N PHE A 920 9.19 46.84 -14.75
CA PHE A 920 9.87 47.79 -13.88
C PHE A 920 10.47 47.07 -12.66
N HIS A 921 11.79 46.79 -12.68
CA HIS A 921 12.49 46.00 -11.66
C HIS A 921 12.25 46.50 -10.24
N GLU A 922 12.33 47.81 -10.01
CA GLU A 922 12.13 48.40 -8.68
C GLU A 922 10.75 48.07 -8.11
N THR A 923 9.70 48.21 -8.94
CA THR A 923 8.33 47.90 -8.54
C THR A 923 8.13 46.40 -8.26
N LEU A 924 8.74 45.52 -9.08
CA LEU A 924 8.66 44.07 -8.90
C LEU A 924 9.34 43.61 -7.61
N GLU A 925 10.54 44.11 -7.33
CA GLU A 925 11.28 43.78 -6.10
C GLU A 925 10.58 44.30 -4.84
N GLN A 926 10.02 45.51 -4.88
CA GLN A 926 9.20 46.04 -3.77
C GLN A 926 7.92 45.22 -3.53
N ASN A 927 7.33 44.64 -4.58
CA ASN A 927 6.09 43.87 -4.49
C ASN A 927 6.32 42.40 -4.11
N ARG A 928 7.51 41.84 -4.34
CA ARG A 928 7.85 40.43 -4.10
C ARG A 928 7.50 39.95 -2.67
N PRO A 929 7.88 40.64 -1.56
CA PRO A 929 7.54 40.20 -0.22
C PRO A 929 6.03 40.16 0.05
N ARG A 930 5.26 41.08 -0.56
CA ARG A 930 3.80 41.11 -0.44
C ARG A 930 3.18 39.89 -1.11
N LEU A 931 3.63 39.52 -2.30
CA LEU A 931 3.15 38.35 -3.02
C LEU A 931 3.47 37.04 -2.29
N ILE A 932 4.68 36.91 -1.73
CA ILE A 932 5.06 35.74 -0.92
C ILE A 932 4.14 35.62 0.32
N THR A 933 3.96 36.72 1.06
CA THR A 933 3.08 36.76 2.24
C THR A 933 1.62 36.45 1.89
N LEU A 934 1.17 36.90 0.71
CA LEU A 934 -0.16 36.62 0.19
C LEU A 934 -0.31 35.12 -0.14
N ALA A 935 0.67 34.53 -0.82
CA ALA A 935 0.66 33.11 -1.17
C ALA A 935 0.61 32.20 0.06
N ASP A 936 1.39 32.50 1.10
CA ASP A 936 1.40 31.73 2.36
C ASP A 936 0.00 31.71 3.02
N LYS A 937 -0.77 32.80 2.87
CA LYS A 937 -2.12 32.91 3.41
C LYS A 937 -3.18 32.22 2.56
N LEU A 938 -3.05 32.30 1.23
CA LEU A 938 -4.08 31.84 0.30
C LEU A 938 -3.90 30.38 -0.13
N PHE A 939 -2.67 29.91 -0.28
CA PHE A 939 -2.37 28.63 -0.94
C PHE A 939 -1.82 27.58 0.02
N SER A 940 -2.22 27.63 1.30
CA SER A 940 -1.80 26.63 2.31
C SER A 940 -2.37 25.24 1.96
N PRO A 941 -1.52 24.24 1.64
CA PRO A 941 -1.98 22.89 1.31
C PRO A 941 -2.61 22.19 2.52
N ALA A 942 -2.07 22.44 3.72
CA ALA A 942 -2.60 21.88 4.96
C ALA A 942 -4.02 22.39 5.23
N ARG A 943 -4.27 23.69 5.04
CA ARG A 943 -5.59 24.27 5.20
C ARG A 943 -6.58 23.71 4.16
N TYR A 944 -6.17 23.63 2.90
CA TYR A 944 -6.98 23.03 1.84
C TYR A 944 -7.38 21.58 2.19
N ALA A 945 -6.42 20.77 2.63
CA ALA A 945 -6.67 19.39 3.02
C ALA A 945 -7.65 19.30 4.20
N GLN A 946 -7.46 20.12 5.24
CA GLN A 946 -8.35 20.17 6.41
C GLN A 946 -9.78 20.62 6.04
N ASP A 947 -9.92 21.74 5.33
CA ASP A 947 -11.22 22.27 4.91
C ASP A 947 -11.97 21.22 4.06
N LEU A 948 -11.26 20.53 3.16
CA LEU A 948 -11.84 19.45 2.36
C LEU A 948 -12.23 18.22 3.21
N LEU A 949 -11.42 17.86 4.21
CA LEU A 949 -11.69 16.73 5.10
C LEU A 949 -12.98 16.95 5.89
N TYR A 950 -13.15 18.11 6.50
CA TYR A 950 -14.35 18.43 7.30
C TYR A 950 -15.58 18.67 6.41
N LEU A 951 -15.39 19.10 5.16
CA LEU A 951 -16.47 19.10 4.18
C LEU A 951 -16.93 17.67 3.84
N ALA A 952 -15.99 16.75 3.67
CA ALA A 952 -16.28 15.35 3.37
C ALA A 952 -16.86 14.60 4.59
N GLN A 953 -16.39 14.91 5.79
CA GLN A 953 -16.85 14.31 7.05
C GLN A 953 -17.16 15.39 8.10
N PRO A 954 -18.37 15.98 8.06
CA PRO A 954 -18.76 17.05 9.00
C PRO A 954 -18.90 16.61 10.46
N ALA A 955 -18.96 15.31 10.73
CA ALA A 955 -18.98 14.77 12.09
C ALA A 955 -17.61 14.92 12.79
N TRP A 956 -16.55 15.26 12.06
CA TRP A 956 -15.24 15.53 12.63
C TRP A 956 -15.03 17.02 12.84
N SER A 957 -14.32 17.34 13.92
CA SER A 957 -13.84 18.67 14.29
C SER A 957 -12.33 18.66 14.51
N ALA A 958 -11.68 19.79 14.20
CA ALA A 958 -10.24 19.96 14.29
C ALA A 958 -9.73 19.96 15.74
N VAL A 959 -8.88 18.99 16.08
CA VAL A 959 -8.21 18.86 17.38
C VAL A 959 -6.70 19.08 17.20
N SER A 960 -6.11 20.09 17.83
CA SER A 960 -4.65 20.25 17.90
C SER A 960 -4.12 19.57 19.16
N VAL A 961 -3.16 18.67 19.01
CA VAL A 961 -2.49 18.02 20.14
C VAL A 961 -1.22 18.80 20.49
N CYS A 962 -1.13 19.27 21.72
CA CYS A 962 -0.01 20.04 22.23
C CYS A 962 0.74 19.22 23.29
N VAL A 963 1.82 18.56 22.88
CA VAL A 963 2.68 17.79 23.79
C VAL A 963 3.63 18.74 24.51
N ILE A 964 3.51 18.83 25.83
CA ILE A 964 4.28 19.73 26.69
C ILE A 964 5.43 18.95 27.33
N ASN A 965 6.67 19.37 27.08
CA ASN A 965 7.86 18.64 27.46
C ASN A 965 8.91 19.50 28.19
N TYR A 966 9.48 18.93 29.25
CA TYR A 966 10.72 19.38 29.88
C TYR A 966 11.42 18.21 30.57
N ASN A 967 12.57 17.76 30.03
CA ASN A 967 13.39 16.67 30.57
C ASN A 967 12.67 15.30 30.73
N TYR A 968 11.80 14.94 29.77
CA TYR A 968 11.05 13.68 29.77
C TYR A 968 11.43 12.71 28.64
N ALA A 969 12.66 12.78 28.11
CA ALA A 969 13.13 11.96 27.00
C ALA A 969 12.82 10.44 27.12
N LYS A 970 12.83 9.91 28.35
CA LYS A 970 12.53 8.49 28.63
C LYS A 970 11.08 8.07 28.38
N TYR A 971 10.12 9.00 28.45
CA TYR A 971 8.68 8.71 28.34
C TYR A 971 8.12 9.04 26.95
N LEU A 972 8.86 9.80 26.15
CA LEU A 972 8.40 10.27 24.83
C LEU A 972 7.99 9.16 23.87
N GLN A 973 8.65 8.00 23.91
CA GLN A 973 8.27 6.87 23.06
C GLN A 973 6.82 6.47 23.35
N GLN A 974 6.49 6.24 24.62
CA GLN A 974 5.14 5.83 25.04
C GLN A 974 4.13 6.92 24.69
N ARG A 975 4.40 8.17 25.09
CA ARG A 975 3.47 9.29 24.89
C ARG A 975 3.17 9.60 23.43
N LEU A 976 4.20 9.74 22.59
CA LEU A 976 3.99 10.06 21.18
C LEU A 976 3.35 8.90 20.43
N SER A 977 3.70 7.65 20.75
CA SER A 977 3.05 6.47 20.16
C SER A 977 1.55 6.45 20.47
N SER A 978 1.14 6.75 21.71
CA SER A 978 -0.28 6.78 22.06
C SER A 978 -1.05 7.99 21.50
N VAL A 979 -0.39 9.13 21.30
CA VAL A 979 -0.95 10.25 20.51
C VAL A 979 -1.14 9.85 19.03
N PHE A 980 -0.15 9.18 18.43
CA PHE A 980 -0.24 8.77 17.02
C PHE A 980 -1.19 7.59 16.77
N ALA A 981 -1.43 6.78 17.80
CA ALA A 981 -2.36 5.67 17.76
C ALA A 981 -3.84 6.10 17.87
N GLN A 982 -4.13 7.35 18.23
CA GLN A 982 -5.51 7.82 18.42
C GLN A 982 -6.40 7.47 17.21
N SER A 983 -7.59 6.96 17.52
CA SER A 983 -8.61 6.53 16.55
C SER A 983 -9.36 7.70 15.91
N TYR A 984 -9.29 8.89 16.51
CA TYR A 984 -9.88 10.12 16.02
C TYR A 984 -8.83 10.98 15.28
N PRO A 985 -9.19 11.64 14.16
CA PRO A 985 -8.22 12.41 13.38
C PRO A 985 -7.80 13.68 14.12
N VAL A 986 -6.51 14.00 14.07
CA VAL A 986 -5.96 15.25 14.63
C VAL A 986 -5.71 16.27 13.52
N ALA A 987 -5.81 17.56 13.84
CA ALA A 987 -5.49 18.62 12.89
C ALA A 987 -3.98 18.79 12.75
N GLU A 988 -3.25 18.63 13.85
CA GLU A 988 -1.79 18.75 13.96
C GLU A 988 -1.30 18.20 15.30
N VAL A 989 0.00 17.89 15.38
CA VAL A 989 0.70 17.60 16.63
C VAL A 989 1.84 18.59 16.80
N LEU A 990 1.77 19.35 17.88
CA LEU A 990 2.74 20.36 18.28
C LEU A 990 3.52 19.85 19.49
N PHE A 991 4.84 19.86 19.40
CA PHE A 991 5.74 19.46 20.50
C PHE A 991 6.43 20.70 21.07
N PHE A 992 6.10 21.06 22.30
CA PHE A 992 6.66 22.22 22.99
C PHE A 992 7.73 21.77 23.98
N ASP A 993 8.99 22.10 23.67
CA ASP A 993 10.13 21.83 24.53
C ASP A 993 10.56 23.09 25.31
N ASP A 994 10.44 23.08 26.64
CA ASP A 994 10.80 24.21 27.49
C ASP A 994 12.30 24.21 27.86
N GLY A 995 13.17 24.08 26.85
CA GLY A 995 14.62 24.10 27.07
C GLY A 995 15.16 22.87 27.78
N SER A 996 14.77 21.67 27.35
CA SER A 996 15.29 20.43 27.95
C SER A 996 16.80 20.27 27.73
N ASP A 997 17.49 19.76 28.75
CA ASP A 997 18.92 19.45 28.72
C ASP A 997 19.19 17.98 28.32
N ASP A 998 18.15 17.19 28.07
CA ASP A 998 18.21 15.80 27.64
C ASP A 998 17.99 15.63 26.12
N GLU A 999 17.89 14.37 25.65
CA GLU A 999 17.72 14.04 24.24
C GLU A 999 16.28 14.23 23.71
N SER A 1000 15.40 14.95 24.42
CA SER A 1000 13.97 15.02 24.13
C SER A 1000 13.66 15.40 22.67
N ARG A 1001 14.32 16.44 22.15
CA ARG A 1001 14.07 16.97 20.79
C ARG A 1001 14.41 15.95 19.71
N THR A 1002 15.59 15.35 19.82
CA THR A 1002 16.07 14.34 18.85
C THR A 1002 15.21 13.09 18.90
N ARG A 1003 14.81 12.65 20.11
CA ARG A 1003 13.91 11.50 20.27
C ARG A 1003 12.53 11.77 19.69
N ALA A 1004 11.92 12.92 19.98
CA ALA A 1004 10.61 13.27 19.44
C ALA A 1004 10.60 13.25 17.90
N ALA A 1005 11.62 13.82 17.26
CA ALA A 1005 11.78 13.77 15.81
C ALA A 1005 11.97 12.34 15.28
N SER A 1006 12.79 11.53 15.95
CA SER A 1006 13.04 10.13 15.58
C SER A 1006 11.77 9.27 15.67
N ILE A 1007 10.99 9.43 16.75
CA ILE A 1007 9.74 8.69 16.96
C ILE A 1007 8.72 9.05 15.88
N ALA A 1008 8.54 10.35 15.60
CA ALA A 1008 7.64 10.79 14.54
C ALA A 1008 8.04 10.22 13.17
N ALA A 1009 9.34 10.23 12.84
CA ALA A 1009 9.85 9.66 11.59
C ALA A 1009 9.62 8.13 11.52
N ALA A 1010 9.87 7.39 12.60
CA ALA A 1010 9.67 5.94 12.66
C ALA A 1010 8.19 5.54 12.50
N GLU A 1011 7.28 6.32 13.06
CA GLU A 1011 5.83 6.15 12.95
C GLU A 1011 5.25 6.73 11.64
N GLY A 1012 6.09 7.37 10.81
CA GLY A 1012 5.65 8.03 9.58
C GLY A 1012 4.67 9.18 9.82
N ARG A 1013 4.79 9.88 10.95
CA ARG A 1013 3.96 11.00 11.39
C ARG A 1013 4.71 12.33 11.33
N GLU A 1014 3.98 13.41 11.13
CA GLU A 1014 4.52 14.76 11.16
C GLU A 1014 4.38 15.37 12.55
N LEU A 1015 5.44 16.02 13.02
CA LEU A 1015 5.51 16.65 14.33
C LEU A 1015 6.16 18.03 14.21
N ARG A 1016 5.47 19.08 14.66
CA ARG A 1016 6.04 20.43 14.68
C ARG A 1016 6.67 20.73 16.02
N ILE A 1017 7.99 20.83 16.05
CA ILE A 1017 8.79 21.11 17.26
C ILE A 1017 8.91 22.62 17.47
N MET A 1018 8.52 23.09 18.65
CA MET A 1018 8.66 24.46 19.12
C MET A 1018 9.52 24.43 20.39
N ALA A 1019 10.72 25.01 20.34
CA ALA A 1019 11.70 24.88 21.40
C ALA A 1019 12.14 26.24 21.95
N ASN A 1020 12.17 26.35 23.27
CA ASN A 1020 12.78 27.48 23.97
C ASN A 1020 14.30 27.30 24.07
N LEU A 1021 15.04 28.41 24.08
CA LEU A 1021 16.50 28.40 24.28
C LEU A 1021 16.88 28.11 25.74
N GLN A 1022 16.03 28.49 26.69
CA GLN A 1022 16.20 28.27 28.12
C GLN A 1022 14.85 27.95 28.74
N ASN A 1023 14.84 27.22 29.87
CA ASN A 1023 13.63 26.92 30.62
C ASN A 1023 12.93 28.19 31.09
N ALA A 1024 11.67 28.36 30.71
CA ALA A 1024 10.88 29.54 31.10
C ALA A 1024 10.41 29.49 32.57
N GLY A 1025 10.47 28.32 33.22
CA GLY A 1025 10.08 28.10 34.61
C GLY A 1025 8.59 28.26 34.90
N GLN A 1026 7.78 28.37 33.84
CA GLN A 1026 6.38 28.80 33.89
C GLN A 1026 5.50 27.98 32.93
N ILE A 1027 4.94 26.88 33.45
CA ILE A 1027 4.14 25.92 32.66
C ILE A 1027 2.92 26.57 31.97
N PHE A 1028 2.20 27.48 32.64
CA PHE A 1028 1.02 28.14 32.05
C PHE A 1028 1.36 29.13 30.93
N ALA A 1029 2.56 29.73 30.93
CA ALA A 1029 3.02 30.54 29.81
C ALA A 1029 3.28 29.65 28.57
N GLN A 1030 3.81 28.45 28.78
CA GLN A 1030 3.96 27.45 27.73
C GLN A 1030 2.61 26.97 27.20
N TRP A 1031 1.61 26.79 28.06
CA TRP A 1031 0.24 26.46 27.63
C TRP A 1031 -0.37 27.59 26.80
N GLU A 1032 -0.24 28.85 27.21
CA GLU A 1032 -0.74 29.98 26.43
C GLU A 1032 -0.10 30.04 25.03
N ASN A 1033 1.23 29.85 24.97
CA ASN A 1033 1.95 29.76 23.69
C ASN A 1033 1.46 28.58 22.84
N ALA A 1034 1.21 27.42 23.46
CA ALA A 1034 0.70 26.25 22.77
C ALA A 1034 -0.70 26.47 22.19
N VAL A 1035 -1.60 27.01 23.00
CA VAL A 1035 -2.97 27.33 22.61
C VAL A 1035 -3.03 28.41 21.54
N ALA A 1036 -2.16 29.42 21.63
CA ALA A 1036 -2.05 30.47 20.63
C ALA A 1036 -1.55 29.94 19.28
N ALA A 1037 -0.56 29.03 19.29
CA ALA A 1037 0.02 28.44 18.09
C ALA A 1037 -0.87 27.39 17.41
N ALA A 1038 -1.74 26.72 18.18
CA ALA A 1038 -2.69 25.73 17.67
C ALA A 1038 -3.71 26.32 16.69
N SER A 1039 -4.09 25.54 15.69
CA SER A 1039 -5.07 25.89 14.65
C SER A 1039 -6.43 25.23 14.82
N GLY A 1040 -6.52 24.14 15.59
CA GLY A 1040 -7.74 23.38 15.84
C GLY A 1040 -8.78 24.16 16.65
N ALA A 1041 -10.06 23.85 16.40
CA ALA A 1041 -11.18 24.37 17.19
C ALA A 1041 -11.13 23.85 18.63
N TYR A 1042 -10.59 22.64 18.81
CA TYR A 1042 -10.35 22.00 20.09
C TYR A 1042 -8.85 21.75 20.29
N ILE A 1043 -8.43 21.73 21.55
CA ILE A 1043 -7.04 21.52 21.95
C ILE A 1043 -6.99 20.39 22.96
N TRP A 1044 -5.97 19.55 22.82
CA TRP A 1044 -5.56 18.59 23.83
C TRP A 1044 -4.14 18.92 24.30
N ILE A 1045 -4.00 19.34 25.55
CA ILE A 1045 -2.73 19.51 26.23
C ILE A 1045 -2.32 18.15 26.80
N ALA A 1046 -1.16 17.68 26.35
CA ALA A 1046 -0.66 16.33 26.54
C ALA A 1046 0.66 16.39 27.31
N GLU A 1047 0.69 15.99 28.58
CA GLU A 1047 1.93 15.97 29.35
C GLU A 1047 2.84 14.83 28.87
N ALA A 1048 4.15 15.09 28.75
CA ALA A 1048 5.10 14.20 28.08
C ALA A 1048 5.37 12.87 28.80
N ASP A 1049 5.05 12.77 30.09
CA ASP A 1049 5.25 11.59 30.92
C ASP A 1049 4.03 10.66 31.02
N ASP A 1050 2.87 11.13 30.60
CA ASP A 1050 1.62 10.36 30.60
C ASP A 1050 1.47 9.42 29.39
N ASP A 1051 0.45 8.58 29.44
CA ASP A 1051 0.05 7.69 28.35
C ASP A 1051 -1.48 7.70 28.18
N CYS A 1052 -2.01 7.24 27.06
CA CYS A 1052 -3.45 7.27 26.79
C CYS A 1052 -3.93 6.09 25.95
N ASP A 1053 -5.20 5.75 26.12
CA ASP A 1053 -5.88 4.77 25.30
C ASP A 1053 -6.12 5.34 23.88
N PRO A 1054 -5.97 4.54 22.80
CA PRO A 1054 -6.23 5.00 21.43
C PRO A 1054 -7.67 5.52 21.20
N LYS A 1055 -8.64 5.22 22.07
CA LYS A 1055 -10.00 5.73 22.00
C LYS A 1055 -10.21 7.07 22.68
N PHE A 1056 -9.24 7.57 23.44
CA PHE A 1056 -9.38 8.78 24.25
C PHE A 1056 -10.03 9.94 23.48
N LEU A 1057 -9.42 10.36 22.37
CA LEU A 1057 -9.97 11.45 21.57
C LEU A 1057 -11.32 11.10 20.96
N SER A 1058 -11.53 9.88 20.45
CA SER A 1058 -12.80 9.50 19.82
C SER A 1058 -13.98 9.60 20.80
N ARG A 1059 -13.81 9.11 22.04
CA ARG A 1059 -14.87 9.09 23.06
C ARG A 1059 -15.10 10.46 23.66
N VAL A 1060 -14.04 11.21 23.95
CA VAL A 1060 -14.17 12.57 24.49
C VAL A 1060 -14.78 13.50 23.43
N MET A 1061 -14.35 13.40 22.17
CA MET A 1061 -14.93 14.21 21.09
C MET A 1061 -16.38 13.82 20.79
N GLU A 1062 -16.76 12.54 20.84
CA GLU A 1062 -18.16 12.12 20.74
C GLU A 1062 -19.02 12.78 21.83
N ALA A 1063 -18.53 12.79 23.08
CA ALA A 1063 -19.23 13.44 24.18
C ALA A 1063 -19.31 14.97 24.00
N ILE A 1064 -18.23 15.61 23.55
CA ILE A 1064 -18.21 17.06 23.25
C ILE A 1064 -19.20 17.38 22.13
N LEU A 1065 -19.17 16.65 21.02
CA LEU A 1065 -19.95 16.94 19.81
C LEU A 1065 -21.43 16.54 19.94
N SER A 1066 -21.81 15.83 21.00
CA SER A 1066 -23.22 15.61 21.34
C SER A 1066 -23.95 16.90 21.77
N ALA A 1067 -23.22 18.00 21.95
CA ALA A 1067 -23.72 19.28 22.42
C ALA A 1067 -22.88 20.48 21.91
N ASP A 1068 -23.49 21.40 21.16
CA ASP A 1068 -22.79 22.47 20.43
C ASP A 1068 -22.01 23.50 21.28
N ASP A 1069 -22.27 23.59 22.58
CA ASP A 1069 -21.70 24.58 23.50
C ASP A 1069 -20.83 23.96 24.61
N VAL A 1070 -20.36 22.72 24.44
CA VAL A 1070 -19.38 22.11 25.36
C VAL A 1070 -18.04 22.86 25.24
N VAL A 1071 -17.57 23.39 26.37
CA VAL A 1071 -16.31 24.17 26.45
C VAL A 1071 -15.13 23.33 26.93
N ILE A 1072 -15.41 22.21 27.61
CA ILE A 1072 -14.42 21.27 28.12
C ILE A 1072 -15.02 19.86 28.17
N GLY A 1073 -14.28 18.88 27.67
CA GLY A 1073 -14.58 17.46 27.77
C GLY A 1073 -13.41 16.73 28.42
N PHE A 1074 -13.67 15.74 29.28
CA PHE A 1074 -12.59 14.98 29.90
C PHE A 1074 -12.99 13.54 30.22
N SER A 1075 -12.01 12.65 30.39
CA SER A 1075 -12.22 11.27 30.82
C SER A 1075 -11.66 11.01 32.22
N ASP A 1076 -12.03 9.85 32.80
CA ASP A 1076 -11.29 9.32 33.94
C ASP A 1076 -9.87 8.87 33.53
N SER A 1077 -9.00 8.60 34.50
CA SER A 1077 -7.63 8.14 34.30
C SER A 1077 -7.27 6.94 35.18
N GLN A 1078 -6.45 6.05 34.64
CA GLN A 1078 -5.68 5.06 35.41
C GLN A 1078 -4.54 5.77 36.14
N MET A 1079 -4.17 5.30 37.33
CA MET A 1079 -2.95 5.73 38.01
C MET A 1079 -1.83 4.74 37.71
N ILE A 1080 -0.68 5.23 37.27
CA ILE A 1080 0.52 4.40 37.02
C ILE A 1080 1.74 4.95 37.76
N ASP A 1081 2.70 4.08 38.09
CA ASP A 1081 3.95 4.48 38.73
C ASP A 1081 5.02 4.97 37.71
N GLY A 1082 6.20 5.33 38.23
CA GLY A 1082 7.33 5.80 37.41
C GLY A 1082 7.85 4.80 36.37
N ALA A 1083 7.57 3.50 36.53
CA ALA A 1083 7.90 2.41 35.62
C ALA A 1083 6.74 2.03 34.68
N GLY A 1084 5.52 2.55 34.93
CA GLY A 1084 4.32 2.30 34.15
C GLY A 1084 3.42 1.20 34.72
N ASN A 1085 3.69 0.68 35.92
CA ASN A 1085 2.83 -0.31 36.55
C ASN A 1085 1.55 0.34 37.07
N LEU A 1086 0.41 -0.36 36.94
CA LEU A 1086 -0.89 0.12 37.40
C LEU A 1086 -0.94 0.19 38.94
N ILE A 1087 -1.19 1.40 39.47
CA ILE A 1087 -1.45 1.66 40.89
C ILE A 1087 -2.95 1.52 41.18
N ALA A 1088 -3.78 2.13 40.33
CA ALA A 1088 -5.24 2.10 40.46
C ALA A 1088 -5.91 2.17 39.08
N PRO A 1089 -7.02 1.44 38.87
CA PRO A 1089 -7.68 1.37 37.56
C PRO A 1089 -8.49 2.62 37.20
N HIS A 1090 -8.81 3.51 38.14
CA HIS A 1090 -9.64 4.70 37.93
C HIS A 1090 -9.58 5.69 39.13
N TYR A 1091 -9.97 6.96 38.95
CA TYR A 1091 -10.14 7.92 40.06
C TYR A 1091 -11.51 7.85 40.76
N GLN A 1092 -12.42 6.96 40.36
CA GLN A 1092 -13.79 6.90 40.89
C GLN A 1092 -13.92 6.74 42.42
N SER A 1093 -12.93 6.16 43.11
CA SER A 1093 -12.93 6.13 44.59
C SER A 1093 -12.83 7.54 45.16
N HIS A 1094 -11.95 8.37 44.61
CA HIS A 1094 -11.78 9.77 45.03
C HIS A 1094 -13.02 10.62 44.72
N TYR A 1095 -13.70 10.37 43.59
CA TYR A 1095 -14.98 11.03 43.30
C TYR A 1095 -16.07 10.70 44.32
N ARG A 1096 -16.12 9.45 44.81
CA ARG A 1096 -17.07 9.03 45.85
C ARG A 1096 -16.76 9.66 47.21
N GLU A 1097 -15.49 9.68 47.60
CA GLU A 1097 -15.02 10.35 48.82
C GLU A 1097 -15.32 11.87 48.79
N ALA A 1098 -15.24 12.48 47.61
CA ALA A 1098 -15.60 13.87 47.38
C ALA A 1098 -17.11 14.19 47.44
N GLY A 1099 -17.97 13.19 47.54
CA GLY A 1099 -19.43 13.35 47.42
C GLY A 1099 -19.93 13.54 45.98
N ALA A 1100 -19.07 13.34 44.97
CA ALA A 1100 -19.38 13.52 43.55
C ALA A 1100 -19.82 12.20 42.87
N PHE A 1101 -20.76 11.47 43.49
CA PHE A 1101 -21.22 10.14 43.05
C PHE A 1101 -21.68 10.07 41.59
N LYS A 1102 -22.14 11.20 41.03
CA LYS A 1102 -22.59 11.29 39.63
C LYS A 1102 -21.46 11.08 38.62
N LEU A 1103 -20.20 11.32 39.01
CA LEU A 1103 -19.02 11.03 38.18
C LEU A 1103 -18.66 9.53 38.14
N GLY A 1104 -19.49 8.65 38.70
CA GLY A 1104 -19.41 7.22 38.40
C GLY A 1104 -19.92 6.85 37.00
N ASN A 1105 -20.60 7.78 36.30
CA ASN A 1105 -21.15 7.56 34.96
C ASN A 1105 -20.83 8.75 34.05
N SER A 1106 -20.72 8.48 32.74
CA SER A 1106 -20.56 9.52 31.72
C SER A 1106 -21.78 10.45 31.70
N GLY A 1107 -21.57 11.74 31.39
CA GLY A 1107 -22.67 12.70 31.35
C GLY A 1107 -22.26 14.09 30.89
N ILE A 1108 -23.24 15.00 30.91
CA ILE A 1108 -23.07 16.40 30.54
C ILE A 1108 -23.71 17.29 31.59
N TRP A 1109 -23.01 18.36 31.98
CA TRP A 1109 -23.47 19.35 32.96
C TRP A 1109 -23.31 20.76 32.41
N THR A 1110 -24.15 21.70 32.85
CA THR A 1110 -23.86 23.13 32.65
C THR A 1110 -22.59 23.50 33.39
N ALA A 1111 -21.76 24.37 32.81
CA ALA A 1111 -20.50 24.81 33.39
C ALA A 1111 -20.65 25.31 34.85
N ALA A 1112 -21.65 26.15 35.11
CA ALA A 1112 -21.95 26.66 36.45
C ALA A 1112 -22.30 25.55 37.47
N ALA A 1113 -23.13 24.58 37.07
CA ALA A 1113 -23.48 23.45 37.94
C ALA A 1113 -22.28 22.56 38.23
N PHE A 1114 -21.43 22.28 37.23
CA PHE A 1114 -20.22 21.49 37.42
C PHE A 1114 -19.21 22.22 38.32
N ALA A 1115 -18.99 23.52 38.10
CA ALA A 1115 -18.14 24.34 38.96
C ALA A 1115 -18.61 24.31 40.43
N ARG A 1116 -19.92 24.43 40.67
CA ARG A 1116 -20.50 24.42 42.02
C ARG A 1116 -20.51 23.04 42.68
N GLN A 1117 -20.78 21.97 41.92
CA GLN A 1117 -20.96 20.62 42.49
C GLN A 1117 -19.65 19.84 42.57
N CYS A 1118 -18.71 20.10 41.66
CA CYS A 1118 -17.52 19.26 41.48
C CYS A 1118 -16.21 20.00 41.73
N LEU A 1119 -16.14 21.33 41.56
CA LEU A 1119 -14.89 22.09 41.70
C LEU A 1119 -14.89 23.14 42.81
N SER A 1120 -15.93 23.24 43.62
CA SER A 1120 -16.01 24.29 44.63
C SER A 1120 -15.32 23.94 45.95
N VAL A 1121 -15.04 22.66 46.20
CA VAL A 1121 -14.41 22.15 47.42
C VAL A 1121 -13.01 21.61 47.16
N GLN A 1122 -12.83 20.86 46.07
CA GLN A 1122 -11.54 20.33 45.66
C GLN A 1122 -11.49 20.19 44.13
N ASN A 1123 -10.30 19.99 43.57
CA ASN A 1123 -10.15 19.68 42.15
C ASN A 1123 -10.53 18.22 41.89
N LEU A 1124 -11.53 17.98 41.03
CA LEU A 1124 -11.94 16.64 40.58
C LEU A 1124 -11.51 16.34 39.13
N ILE A 1125 -10.82 17.27 38.47
CA ILE A 1125 -10.15 17.04 37.19
C ILE A 1125 -8.66 16.88 37.50
N TYR A 1126 -8.26 15.67 37.89
CA TYR A 1126 -6.94 15.39 38.46
C TYR A 1126 -5.80 15.31 37.44
N ASN A 1127 -6.11 15.16 36.16
CA ASN A 1127 -5.11 15.05 35.10
C ASN A 1127 -5.52 15.89 33.89
N VAL A 1128 -4.65 16.82 33.50
CA VAL A 1128 -4.77 17.69 32.32
C VAL A 1128 -4.72 16.91 31.02
N SER A 1129 -3.84 15.90 30.91
CA SER A 1129 -3.74 14.97 29.78
C SER A 1129 -5.04 14.19 29.54
N ALA A 1130 -5.98 14.17 30.48
CA ALA A 1130 -7.31 13.57 30.29
C ALA A 1130 -8.38 14.54 29.77
N VAL A 1131 -8.00 15.76 29.38
CA VAL A 1131 -8.93 16.85 29.06
C VAL A 1131 -8.74 17.36 27.63
N VAL A 1132 -9.85 17.70 26.97
CA VAL A 1132 -9.90 18.39 25.69
C VAL A 1132 -10.74 19.67 25.86
N TRP A 1133 -10.20 20.80 25.41
CA TRP A 1133 -10.83 22.12 25.56
C TRP A 1133 -11.28 22.68 24.23
N ARG A 1134 -12.35 23.49 24.26
CA ARG A 1134 -12.60 24.44 23.17
C ARG A 1134 -11.54 25.54 23.21
N ARG A 1135 -10.86 25.76 22.09
CA ARG A 1135 -9.63 26.58 22.03
C ARG A 1135 -9.85 28.02 22.48
N ASP A 1136 -10.91 28.65 21.99
CA ASP A 1136 -11.27 30.04 22.31
C ASP A 1136 -11.55 30.22 23.80
N ALA A 1137 -12.29 29.29 24.42
CA ALA A 1137 -12.63 29.31 25.84
C ALA A 1137 -11.39 29.17 26.72
N LEU A 1138 -10.49 28.23 26.38
CA LEU A 1138 -9.22 28.07 27.11
C LEU A 1138 -8.32 29.30 26.99
N LEU A 1139 -8.16 29.85 25.78
CA LEU A 1139 -7.34 31.04 25.55
C LEU A 1139 -7.90 32.26 26.30
N ALA A 1140 -9.23 32.43 26.32
CA ALA A 1140 -9.87 33.50 27.07
C ALA A 1140 -9.67 33.33 28.57
N ALA A 1141 -9.78 32.11 29.10
CA ALA A 1141 -9.56 31.82 30.52
C ALA A 1141 -8.10 32.08 30.95
N LEU A 1142 -7.12 31.66 30.14
CA LEU A 1142 -5.70 31.93 30.37
C LEU A 1142 -5.44 33.44 30.42
N ARG A 1143 -5.96 34.21 29.46
CA ARG A 1143 -5.82 35.67 29.41
C ARG A 1143 -6.48 36.39 30.58
N ARG A 1144 -7.67 35.95 31.00
CA ARG A 1144 -8.39 36.51 32.17
C ARG A 1144 -7.61 36.30 33.46
N CYS A 1145 -6.99 35.14 33.62
CA CYS A 1145 -6.14 34.90 34.78
C CYS A 1145 -4.82 35.69 34.68
N GLY A 1146 -4.27 35.85 33.47
CA GLY A 1146 -3.09 36.65 33.19
C GLY A 1146 -1.88 36.24 34.03
N GLU A 1147 -1.08 37.24 34.45
CA GLU A 1147 0.12 36.98 35.25
C GLU A 1147 -0.17 36.34 36.62
N SER A 1148 -1.41 36.44 37.13
CA SER A 1148 -1.77 35.88 38.43
C SER A 1148 -1.69 34.34 38.48
N LEU A 1149 -1.70 33.64 37.34
CA LEU A 1149 -1.47 32.19 37.26
C LEU A 1149 -0.02 31.79 37.55
N ARG A 1150 0.93 32.71 37.38
CA ARG A 1150 2.37 32.43 37.55
C ARG A 1150 2.76 32.09 38.99
N ASP A 1151 1.98 32.58 39.95
CA ASP A 1151 2.19 32.38 41.38
C ASP A 1151 1.71 31.01 41.89
N TRP A 1152 0.98 30.24 41.06
CA TRP A 1152 0.42 28.94 41.44
C TRP A 1152 1.36 27.81 41.07
N LYS A 1153 1.70 26.95 42.03
CA LYS A 1153 2.56 25.77 41.82
C LYS A 1153 1.84 24.44 42.04
N VAL A 1154 0.71 24.44 42.76
CA VAL A 1154 -0.04 23.24 43.13
C VAL A 1154 -1.45 23.24 42.54
N ALA A 1155 -2.18 24.36 42.64
CA ALA A 1155 -3.62 24.42 42.29
C ALA A 1155 -3.93 25.31 41.06
N GLY A 1156 -2.94 25.53 40.18
CA GLY A 1156 -3.09 26.43 39.02
C GLY A 1156 -4.06 25.90 37.96
N ASP A 1157 -4.11 24.58 37.76
CA ASP A 1157 -5.06 23.90 36.89
C ASP A 1157 -6.50 24.07 37.41
N TRP A 1158 -6.71 23.87 38.72
CA TRP A 1158 -7.99 24.08 39.39
C TRP A 1158 -8.47 25.53 39.26
N ARG A 1159 -7.56 26.50 39.46
CA ARG A 1159 -7.82 27.93 39.24
C ARG A 1159 -8.30 28.20 37.81
N LEU A 1160 -7.69 27.56 36.81
CA LEU A 1160 -8.00 27.74 35.40
C LEU A 1160 -9.36 27.10 35.04
N TYR A 1161 -9.62 25.86 35.48
CA TYR A 1161 -10.92 25.20 35.27
C TYR A 1161 -12.05 26.03 35.85
N LEU A 1162 -11.88 26.57 37.06
CA LEU A 1162 -12.88 27.40 37.69
C LEU A 1162 -13.09 28.73 36.94
N GLU A 1163 -12.03 29.38 36.44
CA GLU A 1163 -12.18 30.59 35.61
C GLU A 1163 -12.98 30.31 34.34
N LEU A 1164 -12.70 29.19 33.69
CA LEU A 1164 -13.38 28.80 32.46
C LEU A 1164 -14.86 28.53 32.77
N LEU A 1165 -15.17 27.72 33.78
CA LEU A 1165 -16.54 27.26 34.03
C LEU A 1165 -17.47 28.29 34.70
N THR A 1166 -16.92 29.32 35.34
CA THR A 1166 -17.73 30.36 36.02
C THR A 1166 -18.05 31.55 35.13
N HIS A 1167 -17.35 31.71 34.00
CA HIS A 1167 -17.58 32.79 33.04
C HIS A 1167 -18.28 32.33 31.75
N GLU A 1168 -18.06 31.09 31.33
CA GLU A 1168 -18.66 30.57 30.10
C GLU A 1168 -20.08 30.03 30.34
N LYS A 1169 -21.03 30.35 29.45
CA LYS A 1169 -22.41 29.81 29.48
C LYS A 1169 -22.53 28.36 28.98
N GLY A 1170 -21.41 27.69 28.74
CA GLY A 1170 -21.36 26.39 28.07
C GLY A 1170 -21.57 25.18 28.98
N ARG A 1171 -21.19 24.01 28.47
CA ARG A 1171 -21.32 22.71 29.14
C ARG A 1171 -19.97 22.01 29.34
N VAL A 1172 -19.96 21.05 30.27
CA VAL A 1172 -18.87 20.13 30.57
C VAL A 1172 -19.31 18.73 30.17
N ALA A 1173 -18.52 18.03 29.37
CA ALA A 1173 -18.71 16.63 29.06
C ALA A 1173 -17.73 15.77 29.86
N TYR A 1174 -18.21 14.68 30.47
CA TYR A 1174 -17.36 13.73 31.18
C TYR A 1174 -17.62 12.31 30.68
N VAL A 1175 -16.53 11.57 30.48
CA VAL A 1175 -16.51 10.16 30.10
C VAL A 1175 -15.96 9.34 31.27
N ALA A 1176 -16.78 8.46 31.84
CA ALA A 1176 -16.39 7.66 33.02
C ALA A 1176 -15.37 6.56 32.75
N GLU A 1177 -15.13 6.23 31.48
CA GLU A 1177 -14.09 5.30 31.05
C GLU A 1177 -12.70 5.88 31.36
N ALA A 1178 -11.82 5.08 31.96
CA ALA A 1178 -10.45 5.48 32.27
C ALA A 1178 -9.55 5.40 31.03
N LEU A 1179 -9.62 6.43 30.18
CA LEU A 1179 -8.98 6.46 28.85
C LEU A 1179 -7.61 7.15 28.84
N ASN A 1180 -7.15 7.69 29.96
CA ASN A 1180 -5.82 8.26 30.11
C ASN A 1180 -5.08 7.55 31.25
N ARG A 1181 -3.74 7.54 31.24
CA ARG A 1181 -2.91 6.94 32.27
C ARG A 1181 -2.01 8.02 32.87
N HIS A 1182 -2.36 8.42 34.08
CA HIS A 1182 -1.69 9.46 34.83
C HIS A 1182 -0.50 8.89 35.60
N ARG A 1183 0.71 9.36 35.29
CA ARG A 1183 1.92 8.94 35.99
C ARG A 1183 2.08 9.66 37.33
N ARG A 1184 2.26 8.88 38.39
CA ARG A 1184 2.45 9.34 39.77
C ARG A 1184 3.84 8.92 40.25
N HIS A 1185 4.81 9.82 40.20
CA HIS A 1185 6.15 9.59 40.75
C HIS A 1185 6.42 10.45 42.00
N GLY A 1186 7.26 9.94 42.92
CA GLY A 1186 7.63 10.62 44.19
C GLY A 1186 8.37 11.96 44.06
N GLY A 1187 8.66 12.40 42.83
CA GLY A 1187 9.19 13.74 42.50
C GLY A 1187 8.17 14.68 41.85
N SER A 1188 6.87 14.37 41.87
CA SER A 1188 5.84 15.30 41.35
C SER A 1188 5.88 16.63 42.12
N ALA A 1189 5.64 17.75 41.41
CA ALA A 1189 5.64 19.10 41.98
C ALA A 1189 4.71 19.24 43.21
N THR A 1190 3.74 18.33 43.35
CA THR A 1190 2.78 18.27 44.45
C THR A 1190 3.36 17.71 45.76
N GLN A 1191 4.43 16.89 45.73
CA GLN A 1191 5.09 16.33 46.92
C GLN A 1191 6.39 17.06 47.31
N SER A 1192 7.01 17.81 46.40
CA SER A 1192 8.15 18.69 46.71
C SER A 1192 7.72 20.08 47.20
N ALA A 1193 6.41 20.38 47.17
CA ALA A 1193 5.86 21.62 47.68
C ALA A 1193 5.94 21.68 49.22
N ASP A 1194 6.40 22.82 49.73
CA ASP A 1194 6.21 23.20 51.13
C ASP A 1194 4.74 22.94 51.52
N VAL A 1195 4.51 22.03 52.47
CA VAL A 1195 3.18 21.67 52.97
C VAL A 1195 2.35 22.91 53.30
N LYS A 1196 3.01 23.97 53.80
CA LYS A 1196 2.38 25.26 54.07
C LYS A 1196 1.85 25.91 52.79
N ARG A 1197 2.65 25.94 51.72
CA ARG A 1197 2.26 26.47 50.41
C ARG A 1197 1.08 25.70 49.80
N HIS A 1198 1.09 24.37 49.87
CA HIS A 1198 -0.01 23.54 49.36
C HIS A 1198 -1.33 23.92 50.04
N VAL A 1199 -1.33 23.99 51.38
CA VAL A 1199 -2.50 24.38 52.18
C VAL A 1199 -2.93 25.82 51.90
N ASP A 1200 -1.97 26.74 51.73
CA ASP A 1200 -2.26 28.16 51.44
C ASP A 1200 -2.89 28.34 50.04
N GLU A 1201 -2.43 27.61 49.02
CA GLU A 1201 -3.04 27.62 47.68
C GLU A 1201 -4.47 27.06 47.71
N ILE A 1202 -4.74 25.96 48.42
CA ILE A 1202 -6.11 25.43 48.58
C ILE A 1202 -7.01 26.45 49.27
N ARG A 1203 -6.53 27.12 50.34
CA ARG A 1203 -7.30 28.16 51.03
C ARG A 1203 -7.67 29.30 50.08
N LYS A 1204 -6.72 29.77 49.29
CA LYS A 1204 -6.95 30.79 48.25
C LYS A 1204 -7.98 30.32 47.21
N MET A 1205 -7.94 29.06 46.80
CA MET A 1205 -8.95 28.48 45.91
C MET A 1205 -10.34 28.39 46.54
N HIS A 1206 -10.44 28.11 47.84
CA HIS A 1206 -11.72 28.12 48.56
C HIS A 1206 -12.35 29.52 48.60
N GLU A 1207 -11.55 30.56 48.82
CA GLU A 1207 -12.01 31.95 48.76
C GLU A 1207 -12.56 32.30 47.37
N ILE A 1208 -11.78 32.00 46.32
CA ILE A 1208 -12.16 32.26 44.92
C ILE A 1208 -13.42 31.49 44.51
N SER A 1209 -13.50 30.19 44.84
CA SER A 1209 -14.66 29.36 44.50
C SER A 1209 -15.90 29.71 45.32
N ALA A 1210 -15.76 30.14 46.57
CA ALA A 1210 -16.90 30.58 47.37
C ALA A 1210 -17.54 31.85 46.81
N GLU A 1211 -16.72 32.78 46.31
CA GLU A 1211 -17.18 33.98 45.61
C GLU A 1211 -17.82 33.62 44.27
N LYS A 1212 -17.08 32.93 43.38
CA LYS A 1212 -17.51 32.67 42.00
C LYS A 1212 -18.68 31.69 41.88
N CYS A 1213 -18.79 30.72 42.78
CA CYS A 1213 -19.88 29.73 42.78
C CYS A 1213 -21.04 30.09 43.71
N HIS A 1214 -20.98 31.26 44.39
CA HIS A 1214 -21.96 31.72 45.37
C HIS A 1214 -22.30 30.64 46.42
N LEU A 1215 -21.27 30.11 47.10
CA LEU A 1215 -21.44 29.03 48.07
C LEU A 1215 -22.19 29.50 49.33
N ASP A 1216 -23.13 28.67 49.77
CA ASP A 1216 -23.84 28.80 51.03
C ASP A 1216 -22.99 28.34 52.24
N VAL A 1217 -23.58 28.42 53.44
CA VAL A 1217 -22.92 28.03 54.70
C VAL A 1217 -22.48 26.56 54.67
N ALA A 1218 -23.27 25.66 54.08
CA ALA A 1218 -22.95 24.24 54.00
C ALA A 1218 -21.76 24.00 53.05
N GLY A 1219 -21.71 24.67 51.90
CA GLY A 1219 -20.59 24.63 50.97
C GLY A 1219 -19.28 25.11 51.61
N ARG A 1220 -19.32 26.19 52.39
CA ARG A 1220 -18.16 26.70 53.14
C ARG A 1220 -17.72 25.76 54.27
N ALA A 1221 -18.66 25.07 54.94
CA ALA A 1221 -18.33 24.05 55.92
C ALA A 1221 -17.59 22.85 55.28
N ASN A 1222 -18.02 22.42 54.09
CA ASN A 1222 -17.35 21.35 53.34
C ASN A 1222 -15.92 21.75 52.93
N GLN A 1223 -15.70 23.01 52.51
CA GLN A 1223 -14.37 23.55 52.25
C GLN A 1223 -13.45 23.46 53.48
N GLN A 1224 -13.95 23.86 54.66
CA GLN A 1224 -13.18 23.80 55.90
C GLN A 1224 -12.84 22.37 56.32
N ASN A 1225 -13.79 21.44 56.17
CA ASN A 1225 -13.55 20.02 56.44
C ASN A 1225 -12.46 19.46 55.54
N TYR A 1226 -12.55 19.69 54.23
CA TYR A 1226 -11.54 19.25 53.26
C TYR A 1226 -10.15 19.84 53.57
N LEU A 1227 -10.08 21.13 53.91
CA LEU A 1227 -8.81 21.78 54.26
C LEU A 1227 -8.17 21.14 55.49
N ARG A 1228 -8.99 20.76 56.49
CA ARG A 1228 -8.54 20.03 57.69
C ARG A 1228 -8.03 18.64 57.35
N ASP A 1229 -8.72 17.92 56.47
CA ASP A 1229 -8.31 16.58 56.03
C ASP A 1229 -6.96 16.61 55.29
N VAL A 1230 -6.78 17.57 54.37
CA VAL A 1230 -5.50 17.77 53.67
C VAL A 1230 -4.37 18.14 54.65
N GLN A 1231 -4.63 19.02 55.61
CA GLN A 1231 -3.66 19.37 56.66
C GLN A 1231 -3.25 18.14 57.47
N ASN A 1232 -4.20 17.26 57.83
CA ASN A 1232 -3.93 16.03 58.56
C ASN A 1232 -3.10 15.04 57.73
N LEU A 1233 -3.50 14.79 56.49
CA LEU A 1233 -2.80 13.91 55.54
C LEU A 1233 -1.33 14.32 55.34
N LEU A 1234 -1.09 15.61 55.10
CA LEU A 1234 0.26 16.13 54.90
C LEU A 1234 1.09 16.20 56.19
N SER A 1235 0.44 16.24 57.36
CA SER A 1235 1.12 16.21 58.67
C SER A 1235 1.54 14.79 59.09
N VAL A 1236 0.73 13.77 58.78
CA VAL A 1236 1.03 12.34 59.07
C VAL A 1236 2.17 11.82 58.18
N SER A 1237 2.25 12.28 56.92
CA SER A 1237 3.32 11.89 56.00
C SER A 1237 4.72 12.36 56.43
N LYS A 1238 4.83 13.31 57.37
CA LYS A 1238 6.10 13.76 57.96
C LYS A 1238 6.63 12.81 59.04
N THR A 1239 5.76 12.09 59.75
CA THR A 1239 6.15 11.22 60.88
C THR A 1239 6.70 9.86 60.44
N GLU A 1240 6.33 9.35 59.26
CA GLU A 1240 6.83 8.06 58.76
C GLU A 1240 8.24 8.13 58.14
N ASN A 1241 8.70 9.32 57.72
CA ASN A 1241 10.05 9.50 57.15
C ASN A 1241 11.18 9.65 58.19
N THR A 1242 10.88 9.53 59.50
CA THR A 1242 11.88 9.68 60.58
C THR A 1242 12.31 8.39 61.29
N SER A 1243 11.84 7.21 60.86
CA SER A 1243 12.25 5.94 61.47
C SER A 1243 12.85 4.98 60.44
N SER A 1244 14.19 5.00 60.29
CA SER A 1244 14.95 3.87 59.77
C SER A 1244 16.26 3.71 60.55
N PRO A 1245 16.66 2.49 60.97
CA PRO A 1245 17.71 2.28 61.95
C PRO A 1245 19.12 2.32 61.35
N ARG A 1246 20.07 2.86 62.12
CA ARG A 1246 21.52 2.87 61.85
C ARG A 1246 22.04 1.44 61.62
N GLN A 1247 22.67 1.18 60.47
CA GLN A 1247 23.67 0.11 60.33
C GLN A 1247 24.97 0.63 59.67
N SER A 1248 26.05 0.27 60.37
CA SER A 1248 27.50 0.39 60.18
C SER A 1248 28.11 0.83 58.83
N ARG A 1249 29.06 1.77 58.94
CA ARG A 1249 30.13 2.06 57.99
C ARG A 1249 31.07 0.85 57.84
N GLY A 1250 31.33 0.44 56.59
CA GLY A 1250 32.37 -0.53 56.24
C GLY A 1250 33.06 -0.14 54.92
N ALA A 1251 34.36 0.15 55.02
CA ALA A 1251 35.46 0.19 54.05
C ALA A 1251 35.21 0.33 52.53
N LYS A 1252 35.90 1.31 51.92
CA LYS A 1252 36.26 1.33 50.49
C LYS A 1252 37.22 0.17 50.15
N PRO A 1253 37.20 -0.31 48.90
CA PRO A 1253 38.47 -0.47 48.20
C PRO A 1253 38.48 0.16 46.80
N VAL A 1254 39.68 0.65 46.49
CA VAL A 1254 40.16 1.15 45.21
C VAL A 1254 40.22 0.01 44.19
N VAL A 1255 39.78 0.24 42.94
CA VAL A 1255 40.16 -0.62 41.81
C VAL A 1255 40.57 0.22 40.61
N ALA A 1256 41.72 -0.16 40.07
CA ALA A 1256 42.50 0.47 39.02
C ALA A 1256 42.00 0.13 37.60
N ARG A 1257 42.56 0.86 36.63
CA ARG A 1257 42.29 0.82 35.19
C ARG A 1257 42.81 -0.44 34.47
N LYS A 1258 41.99 -0.89 33.50
CA LYS A 1258 42.28 -1.46 32.14
C LYS A 1258 42.81 -2.92 32.03
N PRO A 1259 42.73 -3.58 30.83
CA PRO A 1259 42.04 -3.25 29.55
C PRO A 1259 41.26 -4.41 28.86
N LYS A 1260 40.51 -4.02 27.80
CA LYS A 1260 40.06 -4.74 26.57
C LYS A 1260 40.31 -6.26 26.45
N VAL A 1261 39.23 -7.00 26.15
CA VAL A 1261 38.94 -7.63 24.83
C VAL A 1261 37.48 -7.42 24.52
#